data_AF-A0A2D9XLD0-F1
#
_entry.id   AF-A0A2D9XLD0-F1
#
_cell.length_a   1.000
_cell.length_b   1.000
_cell.length_c   1.000
_cell.angle_alpha   90.00
_cell.angle_beta   90.00
_cell.angle_gamma   90.00
#
_symmetry.space_group_name_H-M   'P 1'
#
loop_
_entity.id
_entity.type
_entity.pdbx_description
1 polymer ?
#
loop_
_entity_poly.entity_id
_entity_poly.type
_entity_poly.pdbx_seq_one_letter_code
_entity_poly.pdbx_strand_id
1 'polypeptide(L)'
;MKKNKDFINFNKMLFTNHKKESTEFISQLTADIQNLERLIQEDLLEDYDRIGAEQEFCLVDENFRANPINQKILQKIQKHGFVAEIAKFNMELNIEPIDLGKLALRKMEQVLLEKMKIAQKIAQKNNSDVILTGILPTVRKHDLRFDNITDHQRYFDLCNAISESRGKKYKIRISGLDELIFQHDSPLIEGCNTGFQFHLQIAPKAFPRMYNFAQLIAAPVLATSVNSPLLFGKRLWNETRIAVFQQATDTRIIGNYHLESLPRVTFGNSWLNTSLIEIFKEDITRYKILLKSLNPTKQKRVIKNLPKLSALTLHNSTVYRWNRPCYGIYKKKPSIRIENRMLPAGPTIVDEVANSSFWLGLLMFYKNSDITDLGEIMKFDDARINFYAAAQQGIDATFKWFGKRIDARKLILNELIPKAAIGLSSINIHPKDIDKYLNIIKERTTTRQNGSRWIIDSYDQLNTKFSKQNTLTTITSEIIRNQQQNIPVHTWEKPTHSVVINNPSKLLIEECMERDITSIQEDEIFELAWQINQWTEKNYMVVVNKKGHITGVLDHEIFQSKKNTNNRKKIMIKKIMKKKPHTINPDFTIGQTLETMEKTNTDILPVVENYLFIGIIQKNKLRQYENDATNILADNLLENYERIIGNYHSNNNTTIIFIAGVHGNEKSGVIALQRFFQDIKKLKIKIEGTVIGLIGNLNALKQNKRYITADMNRLWKTKTPNSKKKNSEENEIIIVKRLMDKIISLKKKKNICIIDLHNTSSAHGVFTIVNNNTEKKLASSLAIPVINKLLTKIKGSLAEYYHSKGLTSIVFEGGAIGDPAAINNHEAGIWKILEAKKMIQSEFVPNKIRSNMNKMKDFSSQINGHYIVKYIHKIKSNDEFLMNPNMQNFEKVKKMDIIGHDKNGPIAAPCNGYLLMPLYQEHGTEGFYIINTENK
;
A
#
# COMPACT_ATOMS: atom_id res chain seq x y z
N MET A 1 4.76 52.14 33.41
CA MET A 1 5.37 51.36 34.52
C MET A 1 4.45 50.32 35.17
N LYS A 2 3.11 50.49 35.28
CA LYS A 2 2.21 49.45 35.84
C LYS A 2 2.11 48.16 35.00
N LYS A 3 2.02 48.24 33.67
CA LYS A 3 1.98 47.05 32.76
C LYS A 3 3.22 46.13 32.81
N ASN A 4 4.40 46.63 33.20
CA ASN A 4 5.60 45.80 33.37
C ASN A 4 5.63 45.06 34.72
N LYS A 5 5.00 45.59 35.77
CA LYS A 5 4.90 44.92 37.07
C LYS A 5 3.94 43.72 37.02
N ASP A 6 2.85 43.83 36.27
CA ASP A 6 1.87 42.75 36.13
C ASP A 6 2.40 41.59 35.28
N PHE A 7 3.19 41.86 34.23
CA PHE A 7 3.84 40.83 33.42
C PHE A 7 4.98 40.11 34.18
N ILE A 8 5.73 40.84 35.01
CA ILE A 8 6.76 40.27 35.88
C ILE A 8 6.12 39.44 37.01
N ASN A 9 5.02 39.90 37.62
CA ASN A 9 4.31 39.14 38.65
C ASN A 9 3.64 37.88 38.09
N PHE A 10 3.08 37.93 36.87
CA PHE A 10 2.50 36.76 36.20
C PHE A 10 3.57 35.69 35.89
N ASN A 11 4.72 36.11 35.35
CA ASN A 11 5.85 35.20 35.12
C ASN A 11 6.46 34.69 36.43
N LYS A 12 6.53 35.51 37.49
CA LYS A 12 7.03 35.08 38.80
C LYS A 12 6.08 34.08 39.46
N MET A 13 4.76 34.26 39.30
CA MET A 13 3.71 33.34 39.78
C MET A 13 3.73 32.00 39.03
N LEU A 14 3.90 32.02 37.69
CA LEU A 14 4.11 30.83 36.86
C LEU A 14 5.41 30.09 37.24
N PHE A 15 6.51 30.83 37.46
CA PHE A 15 7.78 30.25 37.92
C PHE A 15 7.69 29.63 39.32
N THR A 16 6.97 30.26 40.26
CA THR A 16 6.75 29.68 41.59
C THR A 16 5.85 28.46 41.55
N ASN A 17 4.81 28.45 40.71
CA ASN A 17 3.93 27.28 40.54
C ASN A 17 4.69 26.10 39.92
N HIS A 18 5.49 26.33 38.87
CA HIS A 18 6.32 25.27 38.27
C HIS A 18 7.41 24.71 39.21
N LYS A 19 8.00 25.56 40.07
CA LYS A 19 8.93 25.08 41.11
C LYS A 19 8.22 24.24 42.16
N LYS A 20 7.06 24.68 42.63
CA LYS A 20 6.26 23.95 43.63
C LYS A 20 5.79 22.59 43.11
N GLU A 21 5.26 22.53 41.88
CA GLU A 21 4.88 21.28 41.20
C GLU A 21 6.08 20.33 41.02
N SER A 22 7.27 20.87 40.72
CA SER A 22 8.48 20.04 40.56
C SER A 22 8.93 19.43 41.88
N THR A 23 8.88 20.17 42.99
CA THR A 23 9.26 19.66 44.32
C THR A 23 8.26 18.64 44.84
N GLU A 24 6.96 18.88 44.66
CA GLU A 24 5.89 17.94 45.03
C GLU A 24 6.00 16.62 44.24
N PHE A 25 6.27 16.68 42.93
CA PHE A 25 6.45 15.48 42.11
C PHE A 25 7.66 14.65 42.55
N ILE A 26 8.80 15.31 42.84
CA ILE A 26 10.01 14.60 43.32
C ILE A 26 9.75 13.93 44.67
N SER A 27 9.09 14.63 45.60
CA SER A 27 8.73 14.05 46.90
C SER A 27 7.82 12.82 46.75
N GLN A 28 6.80 12.90 45.88
CA GLN A 28 5.93 11.75 45.59
C GLN A 28 6.69 10.61 44.91
N LEU A 29 7.63 10.91 44.01
CA LEU A 29 8.45 9.91 43.34
C LEU A 29 9.33 9.14 44.35
N THR A 30 9.97 9.84 45.29
CA THR A 30 10.73 9.20 46.37
C THR A 30 9.82 8.34 47.26
N ALA A 31 8.64 8.84 47.63
CA ALA A 31 7.66 8.08 48.40
C ALA A 31 7.15 6.83 47.66
N ASP A 32 6.97 6.91 46.34
CA ASP A 32 6.56 5.76 45.51
C ASP A 32 7.65 4.68 45.49
N ILE A 33 8.94 5.05 45.44
CA ILE A 33 10.06 4.09 45.54
C ILE A 33 10.06 3.40 46.90
N GLN A 34 9.95 4.16 47.99
CA GLN A 34 9.90 3.60 49.35
C GLN A 34 8.72 2.65 49.52
N ASN A 35 7.56 2.99 48.93
CA ASN A 35 6.42 2.09 48.93
C ASN A 35 6.67 0.82 48.12
N LEU A 36 7.35 0.90 46.98
CA LEU A 36 7.71 -0.28 46.20
C LEU A 36 8.73 -1.17 46.94
N GLU A 37 9.74 -0.56 47.58
CA GLU A 37 10.70 -1.27 48.44
C GLU A 37 9.96 -2.02 49.56
N ARG A 38 9.01 -1.36 50.23
CA ARG A 38 8.17 -2.01 51.25
C ARG A 38 7.33 -3.15 50.68
N LEU A 39 6.68 -2.97 49.52
CA LEU A 39 5.87 -4.03 48.89
C LEU A 39 6.71 -5.28 48.57
N ILE A 40 7.99 -5.10 48.21
CA ILE A 40 8.94 -6.19 47.97
C ILE A 40 9.38 -6.84 49.29
N GLN A 41 9.73 -6.04 50.31
CA GLN A 41 10.19 -6.55 51.61
C GLN A 41 9.10 -7.29 52.39
N GLU A 42 7.86 -6.83 52.30
CA GLU A 42 6.69 -7.44 52.97
C GLU A 42 6.04 -8.56 52.13
N ASP A 43 6.65 -8.99 51.01
CA ASP A 43 6.12 -10.04 50.11
C ASP A 43 4.65 -9.78 49.68
N LEU A 44 4.27 -8.52 49.47
CA LEU A 44 2.90 -8.09 49.12
C LEU A 44 2.63 -8.09 47.61
N LEU A 45 3.67 -8.16 46.79
CA LEU A 45 3.55 -8.28 45.33
C LEU A 45 3.08 -9.68 44.94
N GLU A 46 2.22 -9.75 43.93
CA GLU A 46 1.69 -11.02 43.44
C GLU A 46 2.80 -11.89 42.84
N ASP A 47 2.98 -13.07 43.40
CA ASP A 47 3.81 -14.14 42.86
C ASP A 47 2.94 -15.07 41.99
N TYR A 48 2.81 -14.70 40.71
CA TYR A 48 2.03 -15.48 39.74
C TYR A 48 2.49 -15.18 38.32
N ASP A 49 2.74 -16.22 37.53
CA ASP A 49 3.24 -16.08 36.17
C ASP A 49 2.09 -15.87 35.17
N ARG A 50 2.14 -14.76 34.44
CA ARG A 50 1.20 -14.43 33.34
C ARG A 50 1.94 -13.86 32.16
N ILE A 51 1.38 -14.07 30.99
CA ILE A 51 1.80 -13.41 29.75
C ILE A 51 0.75 -12.39 29.31
N GLY A 52 1.20 -11.35 28.62
CA GLY A 52 0.34 -10.35 28.00
C GLY A 52 1.00 -9.78 26.76
N ALA A 53 0.27 -8.97 26.01
CA ALA A 53 0.84 -8.29 24.85
C ALA A 53 0.16 -6.94 24.58
N GLU A 54 0.93 -6.02 24.03
CA GLU A 54 0.46 -4.79 23.40
C GLU A 54 0.81 -4.88 21.90
N GLN A 55 -0.19 -4.73 21.03
CA GLN A 55 -0.05 -4.80 19.58
C GLN A 55 -0.26 -3.43 18.97
N GLU A 56 0.79 -2.80 18.47
CA GLU A 56 0.68 -1.59 17.69
C GLU A 56 0.51 -1.93 16.19
N PHE A 57 -0.20 -1.05 15.47
CA PHE A 57 -0.45 -1.20 14.04
C PHE A 57 -0.77 0.13 13.36
N CYS A 58 -0.54 0.17 12.05
CA CYS A 58 -0.87 1.35 11.22
C CYS A 58 -2.19 1.15 10.48
N LEU A 59 -2.88 2.26 10.25
CA LEU A 59 -4.02 2.39 9.36
C LEU A 59 -3.55 2.91 8.02
N VAL A 60 -3.99 2.27 6.95
CA VAL A 60 -3.62 2.65 5.58
C VAL A 60 -4.83 2.90 4.69
N ASP A 61 -4.68 3.78 3.69
CA ASP A 61 -5.74 4.14 2.74
C ASP A 61 -5.81 3.17 1.54
N GLU A 62 -6.64 3.49 0.53
CA GLU A 62 -6.81 2.68 -0.69
C GLU A 62 -5.56 2.57 -1.58
N ASN A 63 -4.53 3.35 -1.26
CA ASN A 63 -3.22 3.31 -1.89
C ASN A 63 -2.11 2.88 -0.92
N PHE A 64 -2.51 2.27 0.21
CA PHE A 64 -1.61 1.75 1.21
C PHE A 64 -0.72 2.82 1.87
N ARG A 65 -1.14 4.10 1.89
CA ARG A 65 -0.44 5.19 2.59
C ARG A 65 -1.02 5.39 3.99
N ALA A 66 -0.26 6.00 4.89
CA ALA A 66 -0.72 6.30 6.24
C ALA A 66 -2.06 7.07 6.22
N ASN A 67 -3.07 6.56 6.94
CA ASN A 67 -4.42 7.10 6.94
C ASN A 67 -4.80 7.67 8.32
N PRO A 68 -4.85 9.01 8.49
CA PRO A 68 -4.96 9.67 9.79
C PRO A 68 -6.40 9.64 10.36
N ILE A 69 -6.96 8.44 10.59
CA ILE A 69 -8.35 8.23 11.02
C ILE A 69 -8.49 7.42 12.32
N ASN A 70 -7.43 7.31 13.13
CA ASN A 70 -7.42 6.47 14.34
C ASN A 70 -8.55 6.81 15.32
N GLN A 71 -8.84 8.10 15.57
CA GLN A 71 -9.90 8.52 16.48
C GLN A 71 -11.29 8.08 15.99
N LYS A 72 -11.53 8.15 14.68
CA LYS A 72 -12.78 7.71 14.04
C LYS A 72 -12.98 6.21 14.19
N ILE A 73 -11.91 5.43 14.16
CA ILE A 73 -11.94 3.99 14.40
C ILE A 73 -12.09 3.69 15.89
N LEU A 74 -11.30 4.35 16.74
CA LEU A 74 -11.25 4.16 18.19
C LEU A 74 -12.62 4.29 18.83
N GLN A 75 -13.40 5.32 18.45
CA GLN A 75 -14.78 5.53 18.93
C GLN A 75 -15.68 4.29 18.80
N LYS A 76 -15.40 3.41 17.82
CA LYS A 76 -16.20 2.21 17.55
C LYS A 76 -15.66 0.95 18.23
N ILE A 77 -14.37 0.91 18.58
CA ILE A 77 -13.69 -0.31 19.05
C ILE A 77 -13.02 -0.20 20.42
N GLN A 78 -13.05 0.98 21.07
CA GLN A 78 -12.40 1.22 22.38
C GLN A 78 -12.74 0.15 23.43
N LYS A 79 -14.01 -0.28 23.49
CA LYS A 79 -14.49 -1.33 24.43
C LYS A 79 -13.80 -2.69 24.27
N HIS A 80 -13.08 -2.91 23.16
CA HIS A 80 -12.37 -4.15 22.89
C HIS A 80 -10.89 -4.12 23.30
N GLY A 81 -10.43 -3.05 23.99
CA GLY A 81 -9.04 -2.91 24.46
C GLY A 81 -8.13 -2.13 23.50
N PHE A 82 -8.72 -1.40 22.54
CA PHE A 82 -7.96 -0.56 21.63
C PHE A 82 -7.79 0.86 22.18
N VAL A 83 -6.62 1.45 21.92
CA VAL A 83 -6.28 2.85 22.20
C VAL A 83 -5.64 3.49 20.97
N ALA A 84 -5.60 4.83 20.94
CA ALA A 84 -4.86 5.55 19.91
C ALA A 84 -3.41 5.74 20.36
N GLU A 85 -2.51 5.80 19.39
CA GLU A 85 -1.09 6.12 19.59
C GLU A 85 -0.76 7.56 19.20
N ILE A 86 0.49 7.99 19.35
CA ILE A 86 0.91 9.39 19.11
C ILE A 86 0.55 9.92 17.72
N ALA A 87 0.60 9.08 16.69
CA ALA A 87 0.25 9.44 15.31
C ALA A 87 -1.21 9.11 15.01
N LYS A 88 -1.91 10.00 14.29
CA LYS A 88 -3.32 9.85 13.87
C LYS A 88 -3.61 8.60 13.03
N PHE A 89 -2.58 7.92 12.53
CA PHE A 89 -2.70 6.68 11.76
C PHE A 89 -2.23 5.44 12.54
N ASN A 90 -1.74 5.57 13.77
CA ASN A 90 -1.37 4.44 14.63
C ASN A 90 -2.43 4.16 15.69
N MET A 91 -2.56 2.89 16.04
CA MET A 91 -3.39 2.39 17.11
C MET A 91 -2.69 1.25 17.83
N GLU A 92 -3.12 0.99 19.07
CA GLU A 92 -2.61 -0.10 19.88
C GLU A 92 -3.77 -0.94 20.42
N LEU A 93 -3.57 -2.26 20.49
CA LEU A 93 -4.42 -3.20 21.18
C LEU A 93 -3.72 -3.70 22.44
N ASN A 94 -4.37 -3.51 23.58
CA ASN A 94 -3.99 -4.11 24.86
C ASN A 94 -4.81 -5.39 25.09
N ILE A 95 -4.15 -6.54 25.22
CA ILE A 95 -4.84 -7.79 25.59
C ILE A 95 -4.78 -8.02 27.11
N GLU A 96 -5.84 -8.63 27.64
CA GLU A 96 -5.90 -9.01 29.05
C GLU A 96 -4.81 -10.04 29.38
N PRO A 97 -4.23 -10.02 30.60
CA PRO A 97 -3.27 -11.03 31.04
C PRO A 97 -3.82 -12.46 30.91
N ILE A 98 -2.99 -13.35 30.40
CA ILE A 98 -3.25 -14.78 30.23
C ILE A 98 -2.38 -15.54 31.23
N ASP A 99 -3.01 -16.36 32.08
CA ASP A 99 -2.29 -17.21 33.02
C ASP A 99 -1.36 -18.17 32.26
N LEU A 100 -0.12 -18.28 32.74
CA LEU A 100 0.88 -19.13 32.12
C LEU A 100 0.50 -20.61 32.34
N GLY A 101 0.54 -21.41 31.28
CA GLY A 101 0.19 -22.82 31.33
C GLY A 101 0.04 -23.41 29.93
N LYS A 102 -0.46 -24.65 29.86
CA LYS A 102 -0.41 -25.50 28.66
C LYS A 102 -0.83 -24.87 27.34
N LEU A 103 -1.85 -24.02 27.35
CA LEU A 103 -2.42 -23.41 26.14
C LEU A 103 -2.17 -21.90 26.03
N ALA A 104 -1.30 -21.32 26.88
CA ALA A 104 -1.16 -19.87 27.00
C ALA A 104 -0.78 -19.18 25.68
N LEU A 105 0.21 -19.71 24.95
CA LEU A 105 0.68 -19.15 23.68
C LEU A 105 -0.39 -19.23 22.58
N ARG A 106 -1.05 -20.38 22.43
CA ARG A 106 -2.14 -20.55 21.47
C ARG A 106 -3.33 -19.65 21.78
N LYS A 107 -3.66 -19.48 23.07
CA LYS A 107 -4.71 -18.56 23.52
C LYS A 107 -4.35 -17.11 23.18
N MET A 108 -3.10 -16.71 23.34
CA MET A 108 -2.63 -15.39 22.93
C MET A 108 -2.81 -15.18 21.41
N GLU A 109 -2.35 -16.13 20.58
CA GLU A 109 -2.55 -16.07 19.12
C GLU A 109 -4.03 -15.91 18.76
N GLN A 110 -4.91 -16.70 19.38
CA GLN A 110 -6.36 -16.64 19.14
C GLN A 110 -6.95 -15.27 19.53
N VAL A 111 -6.62 -14.76 20.72
CA VAL A 111 -7.13 -13.46 21.19
C VAL A 111 -6.66 -12.33 20.28
N LEU A 112 -5.40 -12.33 19.86
CA LEU A 112 -4.85 -11.34 18.93
C LEU A 112 -5.59 -11.41 17.58
N LEU A 113 -5.74 -12.60 16.99
CA LEU A 113 -6.46 -12.79 15.72
C LEU A 113 -7.90 -12.30 15.80
N GLU A 114 -8.63 -12.68 16.85
CA GLU A 114 -10.02 -12.30 17.05
C GLU A 114 -10.19 -10.79 17.19
N LYS A 115 -9.37 -10.16 18.03
CA LYS A 115 -9.45 -8.71 18.27
C LYS A 115 -8.99 -7.91 17.06
N MET A 116 -7.88 -8.28 16.42
CA MET A 116 -7.39 -7.58 15.22
C MET A 116 -8.38 -7.69 14.05
N LYS A 117 -9.15 -8.79 13.95
CA LYS A 117 -10.25 -8.91 12.98
C LYS A 117 -11.37 -7.90 13.22
N ILE A 118 -11.59 -7.46 14.46
CA ILE A 118 -12.55 -6.38 14.77
C ILE A 118 -12.03 -5.05 14.20
N ALA A 119 -10.76 -4.71 14.48
CA ALA A 119 -10.13 -3.50 13.95
C ALA A 119 -10.16 -3.47 12.41
N GLN A 120 -9.77 -4.57 11.76
CA GLN A 120 -9.81 -4.72 10.30
C GLN A 120 -11.21 -4.48 9.72
N LYS A 121 -12.25 -5.11 10.29
CA LYS A 121 -13.64 -4.92 9.81
C LYS A 121 -14.09 -3.47 9.93
N ILE A 122 -13.70 -2.77 11.00
CA ILE A 122 -14.07 -1.36 11.19
C ILE A 122 -13.25 -0.46 10.27
N ALA A 123 -11.95 -0.70 10.12
CA ALA A 123 -11.11 0.02 9.16
C ALA A 123 -11.69 -0.07 7.75
N GLN A 124 -12.06 -1.29 7.29
CA GLN A 124 -12.60 -1.52 5.95
C GLN A 124 -13.92 -0.77 5.70
N LYS A 125 -14.79 -0.67 6.72
CA LYS A 125 -16.02 0.15 6.66
C LYS A 125 -15.75 1.65 6.52
N ASN A 126 -14.52 2.09 6.78
CA ASN A 126 -14.08 3.48 6.66
C ASN A 126 -13.04 3.66 5.53
N ASN A 127 -13.01 2.76 4.53
CA ASN A 127 -12.05 2.79 3.40
C ASN A 127 -10.58 2.79 3.85
N SER A 128 -10.26 1.95 4.84
CA SER A 128 -8.91 1.79 5.36
C SER A 128 -8.62 0.32 5.62
N ASP A 129 -7.36 -0.07 5.56
CA ASP A 129 -6.89 -1.38 6.03
C ASP A 129 -5.93 -1.22 7.22
N VAL A 130 -5.70 -2.32 7.92
CA VAL A 130 -4.75 -2.42 9.05
C VAL A 130 -3.51 -3.15 8.57
N ILE A 131 -2.32 -2.71 8.98
CA ILE A 131 -1.06 -3.38 8.68
C ILE A 131 -0.20 -3.58 9.93
N LEU A 132 0.33 -4.79 10.09
CA LEU A 132 1.34 -5.14 11.09
C LEU A 132 2.74 -5.09 10.46
N THR A 133 3.54 -4.11 10.85
CA THR A 133 4.93 -3.92 10.38
C THR A 133 5.71 -3.09 11.38
N GLY A 134 7.04 -3.14 11.40
CA GLY A 134 7.80 -2.27 12.30
C GLY A 134 7.81 -0.80 11.84
N ILE A 135 8.01 -0.57 10.54
CA ILE A 135 7.86 0.76 9.93
C ILE A 135 7.07 0.57 8.64
N LEU A 136 5.99 1.34 8.48
CA LEU A 136 5.18 1.32 7.26
C LEU A 136 6.07 1.62 6.03
N PRO A 137 6.20 0.71 5.05
CA PRO A 137 7.12 0.92 3.91
C PRO A 137 6.80 2.16 3.08
N THR A 138 5.52 2.54 3.01
CA THR A 138 4.97 3.71 2.31
C THR A 138 4.89 4.97 3.15
N VAL A 139 5.39 4.99 4.40
CA VAL A 139 5.38 6.19 5.23
C VAL A 139 6.21 7.30 4.57
N ARG A 140 5.71 8.54 4.63
CA ARG A 140 6.35 9.71 4.05
C ARG A 140 6.70 10.74 5.12
N LYS A 141 7.57 11.69 4.77
CA LYS A 141 7.89 12.82 5.65
C LYS A 141 6.63 13.65 5.94
N HIS A 142 5.79 13.85 4.93
CA HIS A 142 4.49 14.52 5.05
C HIS A 142 3.57 13.93 6.12
N ASP A 143 3.59 12.60 6.28
CA ASP A 143 2.74 11.89 7.22
C ASP A 143 3.14 12.19 8.68
N LEU A 144 4.39 12.62 8.93
CA LEU A 144 4.96 12.83 10.27
C LEU A 144 4.90 14.29 10.74
N ARG A 145 4.22 15.17 10.00
CA ARG A 145 4.04 16.58 10.40
C ARG A 145 3.19 16.70 11.66
N PHE A 146 3.39 17.77 12.43
CA PHE A 146 2.74 18.00 13.72
C PHE A 146 1.21 17.93 13.66
N ASP A 147 0.59 18.29 12.53
CA ASP A 147 -0.86 18.20 12.33
C ASP A 147 -1.41 16.76 12.40
N ASN A 148 -0.54 15.76 12.26
CA ASN A 148 -0.86 14.35 12.38
C ASN A 148 -0.65 13.79 13.80
N ILE A 149 -0.40 14.62 14.81
CA ILE A 149 -0.42 14.20 16.22
C ILE A 149 -1.86 13.91 16.65
N THR A 150 -2.09 12.76 17.27
CA THR A 150 -3.38 12.40 17.88
C THR A 150 -3.79 13.46 18.90
N ASP A 151 -5.04 13.94 18.80
CA ASP A 151 -5.56 14.99 19.66
C ASP A 151 -5.82 14.47 21.09
N HIS A 152 -4.75 14.43 21.88
CA HIS A 152 -4.75 14.04 23.28
C HIS A 152 -3.65 14.83 24.02
N GLN A 153 -4.04 15.55 25.08
CA GLN A 153 -3.18 16.51 25.80
C GLN A 153 -1.78 15.94 26.17
N ARG A 154 -1.74 14.69 26.64
CA ARG A 154 -0.48 13.98 26.99
C ARG A 154 0.56 14.01 25.86
N TYR A 155 0.16 13.82 24.60
CA TYR A 155 1.09 13.79 23.47
C TYR A 155 1.65 15.18 23.17
N PHE A 156 0.81 16.22 23.24
CA PHE A 156 1.26 17.61 23.13
C PHE A 156 2.23 17.99 24.26
N ASP A 157 1.91 17.64 25.51
CA ASP A 157 2.77 17.89 26.66
C ASP A 157 4.14 17.21 26.52
N LEU A 158 4.15 15.95 26.05
CA LEU A 158 5.37 15.20 25.80
C LEU A 158 6.21 15.84 24.70
N CYS A 159 5.60 16.19 23.56
CA CYS A 159 6.31 16.84 22.45
C CYS A 159 6.92 18.17 22.87
N ASN A 160 6.17 18.97 23.62
CA ASN A 160 6.63 20.25 24.17
C ASN A 160 7.81 20.05 25.13
N ALA A 161 7.70 19.11 26.08
CA ALA A 161 8.77 18.82 27.03
C ALA A 161 10.08 18.35 26.35
N ILE A 162 9.98 17.53 25.30
CA ILE A 162 11.17 17.13 24.51
C ILE A 162 11.74 18.33 23.75
N SER A 163 10.88 19.14 23.11
CA SER A 163 11.28 20.34 22.36
C SER A 163 11.95 21.39 23.24
N GLU A 164 11.48 21.59 24.48
CA GLU A 164 12.09 22.50 25.45
C GLU A 164 13.48 22.03 25.88
N SER A 165 13.71 20.71 26.00
CA SER A 165 15.00 20.16 26.44
C SER A 165 16.09 20.21 25.37
N ARG A 166 15.74 20.01 24.08
CA ARG A 166 16.72 19.85 22.98
C ARG A 166 16.70 20.98 21.94
N GLY A 167 15.61 21.74 21.87
CA GLY A 167 15.33 22.69 20.78
C GLY A 167 14.47 22.07 19.66
N LYS A 168 13.97 22.93 18.76
CA LYS A 168 12.90 22.59 17.79
C LYS A 168 13.37 21.92 16.49
N LYS A 169 14.66 21.60 16.32
CA LYS A 169 15.23 21.05 15.07
C LYS A 169 15.83 19.68 15.32
N TYR A 170 15.06 18.63 15.06
CA TYR A 170 15.47 17.23 15.23
C TYR A 170 16.27 16.80 14.01
N LYS A 171 17.58 16.63 14.16
CA LYS A 171 18.45 16.06 13.13
C LYS A 171 18.57 14.56 13.35
N ILE A 172 18.22 13.80 12.32
CA ILE A 172 18.35 12.34 12.29
C ILE A 172 19.33 11.95 11.20
N ARG A 173 20.24 11.04 11.53
CA ARG A 173 21.17 10.40 10.61
C ARG A 173 21.18 8.90 10.85
N ILE A 174 20.75 8.15 9.84
CA ILE A 174 20.77 6.69 9.88
C ILE A 174 21.49 6.21 8.62
N SER A 175 22.50 5.38 8.82
CA SER A 175 23.30 4.80 7.74
C SER A 175 23.00 3.30 7.65
N GLY A 176 22.64 2.83 6.46
CA GLY A 176 22.52 1.43 6.09
C GLY A 176 23.08 1.21 4.69
N LEU A 177 22.37 0.44 3.85
CA LEU A 177 22.71 0.34 2.42
C LEU A 177 22.55 1.68 1.70
N ASP A 178 21.51 2.43 2.08
CA ASP A 178 21.35 3.82 1.74
C ASP A 178 21.65 4.70 2.96
N GLU A 179 21.89 6.01 2.76
CA GLU A 179 21.97 6.98 3.85
C GLU A 179 20.71 7.83 3.92
N LEU A 180 20.22 8.08 5.14
CA LEU A 180 19.15 9.01 5.42
C LEU A 180 19.63 10.06 6.43
N ILE A 181 19.72 11.30 5.97
CA ILE A 181 19.92 12.48 6.82
C ILE A 181 18.74 13.41 6.58
N PHE A 182 17.99 13.72 7.63
CA PHE A 182 16.92 14.71 7.54
C PHE A 182 16.74 15.49 8.84
N GLN A 183 16.09 16.63 8.68
CA GLN A 183 15.64 17.44 9.80
C GLN A 183 14.12 17.46 9.84
N HIS A 184 13.58 17.46 11.05
CA HIS A 184 12.15 17.56 11.30
C HIS A 184 11.88 18.46 12.52
N ASP A 185 10.67 18.99 12.60
CA ASP A 185 10.32 20.03 13.58
C ASP A 185 9.55 19.48 14.80
N SER A 186 9.36 18.17 14.86
CA SER A 186 8.56 17.50 15.89
C SER A 186 9.13 16.12 16.25
N PRO A 187 9.00 15.68 17.51
CA PRO A 187 9.21 14.28 17.94
C PRO A 187 8.30 13.25 17.26
N LEU A 188 7.24 13.67 16.56
CA LEU A 188 6.29 12.77 15.88
C LEU A 188 6.95 11.83 14.86
N ILE A 189 8.23 12.03 14.51
CA ILE A 189 9.01 11.07 13.74
C ILE A 189 8.90 9.67 14.34
N GLU A 190 8.84 9.56 15.67
CA GLU A 190 8.64 8.29 16.37
C GLU A 190 7.33 7.58 16.00
N GLY A 191 6.31 8.32 15.58
CA GLY A 191 5.04 7.80 15.09
C GLY A 191 5.12 6.97 13.80
N CYS A 192 6.29 6.85 13.15
CA CYS A 192 6.46 5.86 12.08
C CYS A 192 6.71 4.43 12.61
N ASN A 193 7.01 4.28 13.91
CA ASN A 193 7.34 3.01 14.52
C ASN A 193 6.09 2.34 15.07
N THR A 194 5.99 1.02 14.88
CA THR A 194 5.01 0.15 15.54
C THR A 194 5.66 -1.11 16.10
N GLY A 195 5.37 -1.44 17.36
CA GLY A 195 5.94 -2.57 18.10
C GLY A 195 4.93 -3.67 18.46
N PHE A 196 5.47 -4.83 18.82
CA PHE A 196 4.74 -5.89 19.51
C PHE A 196 5.36 -6.08 20.90
N GLN A 197 4.72 -5.56 21.94
CA GLN A 197 5.31 -5.54 23.27
C GLN A 197 4.85 -6.78 24.05
N PHE A 198 5.74 -7.72 24.30
CA PHE A 198 5.41 -8.97 25.01
C PHE A 198 5.68 -8.83 26.51
N HIS A 199 4.69 -9.15 27.33
CA HIS A 199 4.75 -8.97 28.77
C HIS A 199 4.90 -10.31 29.47
N LEU A 200 5.78 -10.37 30.47
CA LEU A 200 5.88 -11.49 31.39
C LEU A 200 5.83 -10.98 32.83
N GLN A 201 4.74 -11.28 33.53
CA GLN A 201 4.67 -11.14 34.98
C GLN A 201 5.47 -12.27 35.63
N ILE A 202 6.29 -11.92 36.62
CA ILE A 202 7.17 -12.86 37.33
C ILE A 202 7.23 -12.57 38.82
N ALA A 203 7.63 -13.59 39.57
CA ALA A 203 7.97 -13.48 40.99
C ALA A 203 8.98 -12.35 41.27
N PRO A 204 8.74 -11.47 42.26
CA PRO A 204 9.67 -10.40 42.66
C PRO A 204 11.09 -10.86 42.94
N LYS A 205 11.24 -12.00 43.63
CA LYS A 205 12.54 -12.57 44.01
C LYS A 205 13.37 -13.01 42.79
N ALA A 206 12.71 -13.43 41.70
CA ALA A 206 13.38 -13.84 40.48
C ALA A 206 13.72 -12.66 39.54
N PHE A 207 13.21 -11.46 39.81
CA PHE A 207 13.23 -10.35 38.86
C PHE A 207 14.64 -9.93 38.40
N PRO A 208 15.64 -9.72 39.27
CA PRO A 208 16.97 -9.28 38.84
C PRO A 208 17.61 -10.27 37.85
N ARG A 209 17.56 -11.56 38.19
CA ARG A 209 18.08 -12.65 37.36
C ARG A 209 17.37 -12.75 36.02
N MET A 210 16.03 -12.73 36.07
CA MET A 210 15.17 -12.75 34.88
C MET A 210 15.44 -11.57 33.95
N TYR A 211 15.58 -10.36 34.49
CA TYR A 211 15.88 -9.16 33.70
C TYR A 211 17.26 -9.26 33.02
N ASN A 212 18.29 -9.74 33.74
CA ASN A 212 19.61 -9.93 33.16
C ASN A 212 19.58 -10.96 32.01
N PHE A 213 18.85 -12.07 32.16
CA PHE A 213 18.69 -13.02 31.06
C PHE A 213 17.87 -12.45 29.90
N ALA A 214 16.85 -11.62 30.16
CA ALA A 214 16.12 -10.93 29.10
C ALA A 214 17.03 -10.00 28.27
N GLN A 215 18.03 -9.38 28.91
CA GLN A 215 19.07 -8.59 28.24
C GLN A 215 20.06 -9.48 27.46
N LEU A 216 20.51 -10.59 28.04
CA LEU A 216 21.40 -11.56 27.38
C LEU A 216 20.81 -12.06 26.06
N ILE A 217 19.55 -12.49 26.07
CA ILE A 217 18.90 -13.13 24.93
C ILE A 217 18.34 -12.13 23.90
N ALA A 218 18.41 -10.82 24.21
CA ALA A 218 17.81 -9.77 23.38
C ALA A 218 18.32 -9.82 21.93
N ALA A 219 19.63 -10.00 21.75
CA ALA A 219 20.25 -9.98 20.43
C ALA A 219 19.87 -11.20 19.54
N PRO A 220 19.98 -12.46 20.00
CA PRO A 220 19.52 -13.60 19.20
C PRO A 220 18.03 -13.58 18.86
N VAL A 221 17.18 -13.15 19.80
CA VAL A 221 15.74 -13.03 19.54
C VAL A 221 15.48 -11.94 18.50
N LEU A 222 16.11 -10.75 18.65
CA LEU A 222 15.92 -9.66 17.70
C LEU A 222 16.37 -10.03 16.28
N ALA A 223 17.50 -10.73 16.13
CA ALA A 223 18.05 -11.12 14.83
C ALA A 223 17.06 -11.91 13.94
N THR A 224 16.20 -12.73 14.55
CA THR A 224 15.15 -13.49 13.83
C THR A 224 13.84 -12.71 13.67
N SER A 225 13.66 -11.65 14.46
CA SER A 225 12.40 -10.91 14.59
C SER A 225 12.36 -9.61 13.78
N VAL A 226 13.50 -9.12 13.28
CA VAL A 226 13.59 -7.84 12.57
C VAL A 226 12.56 -7.68 11.44
N ASN A 227 11.89 -6.52 11.37
CA ASN A 227 10.79 -6.23 10.44
C ASN A 227 10.62 -4.73 10.09
N SER A 228 11.71 -3.92 10.09
CA SER A 228 11.64 -2.50 9.71
C SER A 228 12.85 -2.01 8.89
N PRO A 229 13.09 -2.54 7.68
CA PRO A 229 14.28 -2.19 6.91
C PRO A 229 14.20 -0.89 6.09
N LEU A 230 13.00 -0.32 5.93
CA LEU A 230 12.75 0.83 5.06
C LEU A 230 12.22 2.02 5.85
N LEU A 231 12.73 3.22 5.56
CA LEU A 231 12.16 4.50 5.99
C LEU A 231 12.25 5.51 4.84
N PHE A 232 11.12 6.11 4.44
CA PHE A 232 11.01 6.97 3.24
C PHE A 232 11.54 6.29 1.96
N GLY A 233 11.39 4.96 1.90
CA GLY A 233 11.94 4.09 0.88
C GLY A 233 13.46 4.11 0.74
N LYS A 234 14.18 4.33 1.84
CA LYS A 234 15.63 4.12 1.95
C LYS A 234 15.89 2.82 2.72
N ARG A 235 16.79 1.98 2.23
CA ARG A 235 17.23 0.72 2.85
C ARG A 235 18.24 1.02 3.96
N LEU A 236 17.81 0.92 5.21
CA LEU A 236 18.57 1.32 6.38
C LEU A 236 19.00 0.09 7.20
N TRP A 237 18.78 0.10 8.52
CA TRP A 237 19.06 -1.05 9.38
C TRP A 237 17.98 -2.10 9.19
N ASN A 238 18.28 -3.38 9.43
CA ASN A 238 17.23 -4.40 9.40
C ASN A 238 16.11 -4.12 10.41
N GLU A 239 16.42 -3.51 11.56
CA GLU A 239 15.44 -2.96 12.50
C GLU A 239 15.67 -1.45 12.71
N THR A 240 15.23 -0.64 11.74
CA THR A 240 15.42 0.81 11.73
C THR A 240 14.69 1.53 12.87
N ARG A 241 13.61 0.93 13.41
CA ARG A 241 12.90 1.50 14.58
C ARG A 241 13.83 1.81 15.75
N ILE A 242 14.83 0.94 16.00
CA ILE A 242 15.77 1.13 17.11
C ILE A 242 16.50 2.48 16.97
N ALA A 243 17.03 2.76 15.77
CA ALA A 243 17.77 3.99 15.49
C ALA A 243 16.85 5.21 15.46
N VAL A 244 15.66 5.09 14.85
CA VAL A 244 14.68 6.19 14.77
C VAL A 244 14.25 6.60 16.18
N PHE A 245 13.83 5.64 17.01
CA PHE A 245 13.30 5.95 18.33
C PHE A 245 14.37 6.60 19.22
N GLN A 246 15.60 6.08 19.17
CA GLN A 246 16.75 6.65 19.86
C GLN A 246 17.01 8.10 19.49
N GLN A 247 17.01 8.43 18.19
CA GLN A 247 17.34 9.79 17.74
C GLN A 247 16.16 10.76 17.83
N ALA A 248 14.92 10.28 17.67
CA ALA A 248 13.70 11.12 17.70
C ALA A 248 13.38 11.63 19.12
N THR A 249 13.64 10.80 20.15
CA THR A 249 13.35 11.15 21.56
C THR A 249 14.58 11.53 22.37
N ASP A 250 15.75 11.61 21.72
CA ASP A 250 16.96 12.10 22.38
C ASP A 250 16.74 13.53 22.88
N THR A 251 16.92 13.76 24.18
CA THR A 251 16.76 15.07 24.84
C THR A 251 18.09 15.78 25.08
N ARG A 252 19.22 15.19 24.63
CA ARG A 252 20.56 15.75 24.84
C ARG A 252 20.78 16.99 23.97
N ILE A 253 21.43 18.00 24.54
CA ILE A 253 21.86 19.19 23.81
C ILE A 253 23.18 18.86 23.13
N ILE A 254 23.22 18.93 21.80
CA ILE A 254 24.44 18.74 21.01
C ILE A 254 25.21 20.06 21.02
N GLY A 255 26.16 20.20 21.95
CA GLY A 255 27.12 21.31 22.00
C GLY A 255 28.51 20.90 21.51
N ASN A 256 29.51 21.79 21.63
CA ASN A 256 30.90 21.52 21.23
C ASN A 256 31.60 20.46 22.11
N TYR A 257 31.09 20.20 23.31
CA TYR A 257 31.56 19.16 24.22
C TYR A 257 30.44 18.15 24.47
N HIS A 258 30.76 16.86 24.34
CA HIS A 258 29.83 15.78 24.66
C HIS A 258 29.84 15.54 26.18
N LEU A 259 28.79 15.98 26.87
CA LEU A 259 28.48 15.46 28.20
C LEU A 259 28.11 13.97 28.05
N GLU A 260 28.63 13.08 28.89
CA GLU A 260 28.32 11.62 28.93
C GLU A 260 26.87 11.31 29.39
N SER A 261 25.93 12.13 28.96
CA SER A 261 24.50 11.90 29.13
C SER A 261 24.02 10.80 28.18
N LEU A 262 23.18 9.91 28.71
CA LEU A 262 22.63 8.78 27.97
C LEU A 262 21.35 9.17 27.20
N PRO A 263 21.09 8.56 26.04
CA PRO A 263 19.79 8.68 25.38
C PRO A 263 18.69 8.02 26.25
N ARG A 264 17.47 8.58 26.22
CA ARG A 264 16.32 8.04 26.97
C ARG A 264 15.86 6.67 26.49
N VAL A 265 16.10 6.37 25.21
CA VAL A 265 15.92 5.04 24.64
C VAL A 265 17.20 4.26 24.83
N THR A 266 17.15 3.19 25.62
CA THR A 266 18.36 2.51 26.08
C THR A 266 18.21 1.00 26.16
N PHE A 267 19.31 0.30 25.91
CA PHE A 267 19.47 -1.11 26.24
C PHE A 267 19.63 -1.32 27.76
N GLY A 268 20.24 -0.36 28.45
CA GLY A 268 20.70 -0.46 29.83
C GLY A 268 22.20 -0.17 29.93
N ASN A 269 22.73 -0.17 31.15
CA ASN A 269 24.12 0.20 31.44
C ASN A 269 24.94 -0.87 32.16
N SER A 270 24.29 -1.77 32.89
CA SER A 270 24.96 -2.84 33.63
C SER A 270 24.00 -4.00 33.85
N TRP A 271 24.56 -5.15 34.22
CA TRP A 271 23.80 -6.23 34.84
C TRP A 271 23.24 -5.74 36.18
N LEU A 272 22.03 -6.17 36.53
CA LEU A 272 21.47 -5.96 37.86
C LEU A 272 22.16 -6.87 38.88
N ASN A 273 22.34 -6.35 40.09
CA ASN A 273 22.96 -7.10 41.18
C ASN A 273 21.92 -7.67 42.15
N THR A 274 21.18 -6.79 42.84
CA THR A 274 20.35 -7.16 43.99
C THR A 274 18.86 -6.97 43.77
N SER A 275 18.44 -5.90 43.09
CA SER A 275 17.02 -5.53 43.03
C SER A 275 16.64 -4.75 41.78
N LEU A 276 15.39 -4.92 41.35
CA LEU A 276 14.79 -4.10 40.29
C LEU A 276 14.75 -2.60 40.63
N ILE A 277 14.80 -2.26 41.93
CA ILE A 277 14.85 -0.88 42.41
C ILE A 277 16.07 -0.15 41.85
N GLU A 278 17.17 -0.86 41.57
CA GLU A 278 18.36 -0.30 40.92
C GLU A 278 18.01 0.36 39.60
N ILE A 279 17.11 -0.23 38.79
CA ILE A 279 16.68 0.35 37.52
C ILE A 279 15.97 1.68 37.74
N PHE A 280 15.01 1.73 38.69
CA PHE A 280 14.28 2.96 38.96
C PHE A 280 15.18 4.06 39.53
N LYS A 281 16.12 3.70 40.43
CA LYS A 281 17.12 4.64 40.95
C LYS A 281 18.04 5.13 39.83
N GLU A 282 18.47 4.26 38.92
CA GLU A 282 19.26 4.63 37.75
C GLU A 282 18.48 5.59 36.83
N ASP A 283 17.21 5.31 36.56
CA ASP A 283 16.40 6.14 35.67
C ASP A 283 16.23 7.57 36.23
N ILE A 284 15.94 7.66 37.53
CA ILE A 284 15.73 8.95 38.22
C ILE A 284 17.02 9.76 38.32
N THR A 285 18.16 9.10 38.54
CA THR A 285 19.46 9.78 38.63
C THR A 285 19.96 10.27 37.27
N ARG A 286 19.64 9.54 36.19
CA ARG A 286 20.19 9.82 34.85
C ARG A 286 19.28 10.63 33.95
N TYR A 287 17.96 10.55 34.11
CA TYR A 287 17.01 11.19 33.18
C TYR A 287 16.19 12.29 33.85
N LYS A 288 16.17 13.48 33.22
CA LYS A 288 15.33 14.60 33.67
C LYS A 288 13.85 14.21 33.64
N ILE A 289 13.05 14.75 34.55
CA ILE A 289 11.60 14.52 34.59
C ILE A 289 10.92 15.39 33.52
N LEU A 290 10.28 14.76 32.54
CA LEU A 290 9.58 15.45 31.43
C LEU A 290 8.16 15.85 31.81
N LEU A 291 7.38 14.93 32.38
CA LEU A 291 5.99 15.14 32.75
C LEU A 291 5.87 15.23 34.27
N LYS A 292 5.24 16.31 34.77
CA LYS A 292 5.15 16.63 36.20
C LYS A 292 3.71 16.75 36.72
N SER A 293 2.72 16.81 35.83
CA SER A 293 1.32 16.96 36.23
C SER A 293 0.75 15.63 36.69
N LEU A 294 0.51 15.52 38.00
CA LEU A 294 -0.36 14.52 38.61
C LEU A 294 -1.72 15.18 38.80
N ASN A 295 -2.80 14.64 38.24
CA ASN A 295 -4.15 15.17 38.49
C ASN A 295 -4.49 15.10 39.99
N PRO A 296 -4.52 16.23 40.73
CA PRO A 296 -4.66 16.20 42.20
C PRO A 296 -6.09 15.79 42.62
N THR A 297 -7.08 16.14 41.79
CA THR A 297 -8.52 16.03 42.09
C THR A 297 -9.08 14.60 42.07
N LYS A 298 -8.25 13.56 41.79
CA LYS A 298 -8.67 12.14 41.77
C LYS A 298 -7.81 11.21 42.63
N GLN A 299 -6.95 11.72 43.52
CA GLN A 299 -6.26 10.87 44.49
C GLN A 299 -7.21 10.48 45.62
N LYS A 300 -8.02 9.44 45.39
CA LYS A 300 -8.71 8.70 46.46
C LYS A 300 -7.67 8.25 47.50
N ARG A 301 -8.08 8.18 48.79
CA ARG A 301 -7.28 7.64 49.92
C ARG A 301 -6.34 6.52 49.45
N VAL A 302 -5.03 6.71 49.66
CA VAL A 302 -4.01 5.68 49.39
C VAL A 302 -4.34 4.45 50.23
N ILE A 303 -4.72 3.36 49.58
CA ILE A 303 -4.87 2.08 50.27
C ILE A 303 -3.45 1.58 50.52
N LYS A 304 -3.06 1.45 51.80
CA LYS A 304 -1.68 1.13 52.22
C LYS A 304 -1.09 -0.07 51.47
N ASN A 305 -1.88 -1.09 51.17
CA ASN A 305 -1.40 -2.32 50.50
C ASN A 305 -1.58 -2.32 48.97
N LEU A 306 -2.15 -1.26 48.39
CA LEU A 306 -2.39 -1.13 46.93
C LEU A 306 -2.02 0.29 46.44
N PRO A 307 -0.78 0.76 46.68
CA PRO A 307 -0.37 2.09 46.23
C PRO A 307 -0.30 2.14 44.70
N LYS A 308 -0.85 3.17 44.07
CA LYS A 308 -0.84 3.29 42.59
C LYS A 308 0.55 3.58 42.01
N LEU A 309 1.48 4.06 42.83
CA LEU A 309 2.83 4.49 42.45
C LEU A 309 2.82 5.46 41.25
N SER A 310 1.90 6.43 41.26
CA SER A 310 1.59 7.24 40.08
C SER A 310 2.76 8.07 39.58
N ALA A 311 3.58 8.64 40.47
CA ALA A 311 4.75 9.43 40.06
C ALA A 311 5.83 8.53 39.45
N LEU A 312 6.08 7.37 40.08
CA LEU A 312 7.00 6.36 39.56
C LEU A 312 6.58 5.85 38.18
N THR A 313 5.31 5.44 38.03
CA THR A 313 4.79 4.96 36.74
C THR A 313 4.79 6.04 35.66
N LEU A 314 4.53 7.30 36.02
CA LEU A 314 4.57 8.41 35.07
C LEU A 314 6.00 8.65 34.59
N HIS A 315 6.98 8.68 35.50
CA HIS A 315 8.38 8.86 35.14
C HIS A 315 8.89 7.69 34.28
N ASN A 316 8.62 6.45 34.70
CA ASN A 316 8.99 5.25 33.95
C ASN A 316 8.36 5.20 32.54
N SER A 317 7.16 5.78 32.36
CA SER A 317 6.53 5.92 31.04
C SER A 317 7.24 6.88 30.08
N THR A 318 8.24 7.65 30.57
CA THR A 318 9.05 8.62 29.78
C THR A 318 10.51 8.21 29.63
N VAL A 319 10.86 6.99 30.07
CA VAL A 319 12.16 6.34 29.88
C VAL A 319 11.93 5.04 29.12
N TYR A 320 12.60 4.88 27.98
CA TYR A 320 12.25 3.87 26.99
C TYR A 320 13.30 2.76 26.96
N ARG A 321 13.23 1.83 27.92
CA ARG A 321 14.11 0.65 27.97
C ARG A 321 13.59 -0.47 27.07
N TRP A 322 14.45 -1.14 26.30
CA TRP A 322 14.00 -2.26 25.43
C TRP A 322 13.43 -3.45 26.20
N ASN A 323 13.98 -3.75 27.38
CA ASN A 323 13.30 -4.54 28.40
C ASN A 323 12.96 -3.58 29.55
N ARG A 324 11.68 -3.37 29.83
CA ARG A 324 11.22 -2.38 30.82
C ARG A 324 10.60 -3.06 32.05
N PRO A 325 11.02 -2.71 33.27
CA PRO A 325 10.29 -3.12 34.47
C PRO A 325 9.03 -2.27 34.60
N CYS A 326 7.88 -2.93 34.69
CA CYS A 326 6.59 -2.26 34.81
C CYS A 326 5.89 -2.69 36.10
N TYR A 327 5.44 -1.70 36.88
CA TYR A 327 4.53 -1.90 38.02
C TYR A 327 3.08 -1.80 37.54
N GLY A 328 2.20 -2.62 38.11
CA GLY A 328 0.76 -2.54 37.85
C GLY A 328 -0.06 -3.11 38.99
N ILE A 329 -1.38 -2.90 38.93
CA ILE A 329 -2.34 -3.54 39.84
C ILE A 329 -3.33 -4.32 38.98
N TYR A 330 -3.38 -5.64 39.17
CA TYR A 330 -4.30 -6.52 38.47
C TYR A 330 -5.16 -7.29 39.47
N LYS A 331 -6.48 -7.33 39.27
CA LYS A 331 -7.45 -7.98 40.19
C LYS A 331 -7.22 -7.62 41.68
N LYS A 332 -6.93 -6.34 41.97
CA LYS A 332 -6.61 -5.81 43.31
C LYS A 332 -5.36 -6.43 43.96
N LYS A 333 -4.39 -6.88 43.16
CA LYS A 333 -3.07 -7.28 43.62
C LYS A 333 -2.00 -6.48 42.90
N PRO A 334 -1.01 -5.92 43.62
CA PRO A 334 0.10 -5.23 42.98
C PRO A 334 1.04 -6.26 42.37
N SER A 335 1.55 -6.02 41.17
CA SER A 335 2.44 -6.95 40.48
C SER A 335 3.52 -6.20 39.69
N ILE A 336 4.56 -6.94 39.34
CA ILE A 336 5.66 -6.47 38.51
C ILE A 336 5.82 -7.36 37.29
N ARG A 337 6.24 -6.78 36.17
CA ARG A 337 6.44 -7.52 34.93
C ARG A 337 7.64 -6.98 34.15
N ILE A 338 8.24 -7.85 33.34
CA ILE A 338 9.16 -7.44 32.29
C ILE A 338 8.33 -7.24 31.03
N GLU A 339 8.43 -6.05 30.47
CA GLU A 339 7.87 -5.70 29.17
C GLU A 339 9.00 -5.70 28.14
N ASN A 340 8.94 -6.66 27.20
CA ASN A 340 9.86 -6.75 26.08
C ASN A 340 9.33 -5.90 24.92
N ARG A 341 9.96 -4.75 24.70
CA ARG A 341 9.59 -3.72 23.70
C ARG A 341 10.40 -3.81 22.41
N MET A 342 11.38 -4.72 22.32
CA MET A 342 12.30 -4.75 21.18
C MET A 342 11.65 -5.34 19.92
N LEU A 343 10.64 -6.19 20.07
CA LEU A 343 10.01 -6.87 18.94
C LEU A 343 9.20 -5.87 18.08
N PRO A 344 9.37 -5.90 16.75
CA PRO A 344 8.52 -5.12 15.85
C PRO A 344 7.13 -5.73 15.74
N ALA A 345 6.16 -4.92 15.34
CA ALA A 345 4.88 -5.44 14.91
C ALA A 345 5.03 -6.24 13.60
N GLY A 346 4.23 -7.30 13.48
CA GLY A 346 4.13 -8.18 12.33
C GLY A 346 5.38 -9.03 12.05
N PRO A 347 5.51 -9.54 10.82
CA PRO A 347 4.60 -9.30 9.69
C PRO A 347 3.26 -10.04 9.80
N THR A 348 3.16 -11.03 10.70
CA THR A 348 1.91 -11.72 11.07
C THR A 348 1.83 -12.00 12.57
N ILE A 349 0.62 -12.26 13.06
CA ILE A 349 0.39 -12.63 14.47
C ILE A 349 1.08 -13.95 14.81
N VAL A 350 1.12 -14.92 13.89
CA VAL A 350 1.85 -16.18 14.16
C VAL A 350 3.36 -15.95 14.25
N ASP A 351 3.92 -15.01 13.50
CA ASP A 351 5.35 -14.63 13.61
C ASP A 351 5.63 -13.92 14.94
N GLU A 352 4.75 -13.02 15.39
CA GLU A 352 4.86 -12.31 16.69
C GLU A 352 4.81 -13.29 17.86
N VAL A 353 3.87 -14.23 17.84
CA VAL A 353 3.76 -15.27 18.87
C VAL A 353 4.96 -16.22 18.80
N ALA A 354 5.48 -16.52 17.61
CA ALA A 354 6.71 -17.31 17.47
C ALA A 354 7.94 -16.60 18.07
N ASN A 355 8.10 -15.30 17.85
CA ASN A 355 9.16 -14.49 18.46
C ASN A 355 9.05 -14.51 20.00
N SER A 356 7.83 -14.34 20.50
CA SER A 356 7.52 -14.35 21.92
C SER A 356 7.78 -15.71 22.56
N SER A 357 7.44 -16.79 21.85
CA SER A 357 7.70 -18.17 22.29
C SER A 357 9.20 -18.44 22.38
N PHE A 358 9.98 -17.97 21.42
CA PHE A 358 11.45 -18.11 21.45
C PHE A 358 12.06 -17.35 22.62
N TRP A 359 11.64 -16.10 22.83
CA TRP A 359 12.07 -15.30 23.97
C TRP A 359 11.69 -15.94 25.31
N LEU A 360 10.43 -16.33 25.48
CA LEU A 360 9.92 -16.95 26.71
C LEU A 360 10.64 -18.27 27.01
N GLY A 361 10.82 -19.12 25.98
CA GLY A 361 11.52 -20.39 26.12
C GLY A 361 12.96 -20.21 26.57
N LEU A 362 13.72 -19.33 25.91
CA LEU A 362 15.10 -19.05 26.32
C LEU A 362 15.17 -18.49 27.73
N LEU A 363 14.26 -17.58 28.07
CA LEU A 363 14.23 -16.95 29.37
C LEU A 363 13.96 -17.97 30.48
N MET A 364 12.99 -18.88 30.28
CA MET A 364 12.70 -19.96 31.23
C MET A 364 13.84 -20.99 31.31
N PHE A 365 14.51 -21.29 30.20
CA PHE A 365 15.69 -22.15 30.21
C PHE A 365 16.80 -21.56 31.07
N TYR A 366 17.17 -20.29 30.84
CA TYR A 366 18.25 -19.65 31.58
C TYR A 366 17.89 -19.39 33.04
N LYS A 367 16.62 -19.06 33.34
CA LYS A 367 16.10 -18.99 34.72
C LYS A 367 16.45 -20.25 35.52
N ASN A 368 16.36 -21.42 34.88
CA ASN A 368 16.59 -22.72 35.50
C ASN A 368 18.02 -23.27 35.27
N SER A 369 18.93 -22.47 34.71
CA SER A 369 20.32 -22.87 34.47
C SER A 369 21.19 -22.71 35.72
N ASP A 370 22.39 -23.28 35.71
CA ASP A 370 23.36 -23.14 36.82
C ASP A 370 24.12 -21.80 36.81
N ILE A 371 23.81 -20.90 35.87
CA ILE A 371 24.44 -19.58 35.78
C ILE A 371 23.94 -18.70 36.93
N THR A 372 24.81 -18.47 37.91
CA THR A 372 24.56 -17.63 39.09
C THR A 372 24.90 -16.16 38.83
N ASP A 373 26.06 -15.88 38.21
CA ASP A 373 26.48 -14.54 37.81
C ASP A 373 26.78 -14.46 36.31
N LEU A 374 26.05 -13.59 35.61
CA LEU A 374 26.26 -13.33 34.18
C LEU A 374 27.53 -12.53 33.91
N GLY A 375 27.96 -11.70 34.85
CA GLY A 375 29.14 -10.85 34.71
C GLY A 375 30.44 -11.63 34.52
N GLU A 376 30.53 -12.84 35.10
CA GLU A 376 31.70 -13.71 34.98
C GLU A 376 31.84 -14.35 33.59
N ILE A 377 30.71 -14.64 32.93
CA ILE A 377 30.68 -15.35 31.65
C ILE A 377 30.49 -14.43 30.45
N MET A 378 29.92 -13.24 30.64
CA MET A 378 29.68 -12.27 29.56
C MET A 378 29.62 -10.83 30.08
N LYS A 379 30.45 -9.97 29.47
CA LYS A 379 30.42 -8.53 29.74
C LYS A 379 29.10 -7.93 29.25
N PHE A 380 28.54 -7.00 30.03
CA PHE A 380 27.32 -6.28 29.64
C PHE A 380 27.46 -5.57 28.29
N ASP A 381 28.64 -4.98 28.04
CA ASP A 381 28.96 -4.33 26.78
C ASP A 381 28.90 -5.26 25.58
N ASP A 382 29.28 -6.54 25.74
CA ASP A 382 29.19 -7.51 24.66
C ASP A 382 27.71 -7.85 24.35
N ALA A 383 26.84 -7.92 25.37
CA ALA A 383 25.40 -8.10 25.15
C ALA A 383 24.79 -6.90 24.43
N ARG A 384 25.20 -5.69 24.84
CA ARG A 384 24.79 -4.42 24.21
C ARG A 384 25.26 -4.33 22.75
N ILE A 385 26.52 -4.68 22.48
CA ILE A 385 27.08 -4.70 21.12
C ILE A 385 26.31 -5.70 20.25
N ASN A 386 26.05 -6.91 20.76
CA ASN A 386 25.28 -7.91 20.03
C ASN A 386 23.88 -7.41 19.68
N PHE A 387 23.21 -6.68 20.59
CA PHE A 387 21.87 -6.14 20.35
C PHE A 387 21.85 -5.16 19.17
N TYR A 388 22.79 -4.22 19.14
CA TYR A 388 22.89 -3.29 18.00
C TYR A 388 23.36 -3.97 16.72
N ALA A 389 24.23 -4.99 16.82
CA ALA A 389 24.61 -5.80 15.66
C ALA A 389 23.40 -6.53 15.06
N ALA A 390 22.54 -7.11 15.91
CA ALA A 390 21.28 -7.73 15.49
C ALA A 390 20.31 -6.71 14.86
N ALA A 391 20.18 -5.51 15.44
CA ALA A 391 19.34 -4.46 14.87
C ALA A 391 19.84 -4.00 13.47
N GLN A 392 21.16 -3.87 13.29
CA GLN A 392 21.76 -3.43 12.03
C GLN A 392 21.73 -4.53 10.96
N GLN A 393 22.23 -5.71 11.30
CA GLN A 393 22.55 -6.80 10.35
C GLN A 393 21.50 -7.90 10.33
N GLY A 394 20.54 -7.90 11.27
CA GLY A 394 19.49 -8.90 11.35
C GLY A 394 20.05 -10.30 11.59
N ILE A 395 19.56 -11.26 10.80
CA ILE A 395 19.89 -12.68 10.95
C ILE A 395 21.33 -13.02 10.53
N ASP A 396 22.00 -12.13 9.80
CA ASP A 396 23.38 -12.30 9.34
C ASP A 396 24.42 -11.70 10.32
N ALA A 397 24.00 -11.25 11.50
CA ALA A 397 24.89 -10.72 12.53
C ALA A 397 25.89 -11.77 13.08
N THR A 398 27.06 -11.30 13.51
CA THR A 398 28.00 -12.07 14.34
C THR A 398 27.95 -11.59 15.78
N PHE A 399 27.84 -12.51 16.73
CA PHE A 399 27.77 -12.22 18.16
C PHE A 399 29.05 -12.62 18.90
N LYS A 400 29.35 -11.89 19.96
CA LYS A 400 30.24 -12.35 21.03
C LYS A 400 29.39 -13.08 22.06
N TRP A 401 29.50 -14.39 22.14
CA TRP A 401 28.68 -15.23 23.00
C TRP A 401 29.58 -16.09 23.89
N PHE A 402 29.53 -15.85 25.20
CA PHE A 402 30.36 -16.54 26.21
C PHE A 402 31.84 -16.68 25.82
N GLY A 403 32.46 -15.54 25.48
CA GLY A 403 33.89 -15.45 25.10
C GLY A 403 34.22 -15.84 23.65
N LYS A 404 33.26 -16.36 22.86
CA LYS A 404 33.49 -16.76 21.46
C LYS A 404 32.77 -15.84 20.48
N ARG A 405 33.32 -15.68 19.28
CA ARG A 405 32.59 -15.08 18.14
C ARG A 405 31.84 -16.16 17.39
N ILE A 406 30.54 -15.97 17.18
CA ILE A 406 29.66 -16.96 16.53
C ILE A 406 28.62 -16.26 15.64
N ASP A 407 28.35 -16.86 14.48
CA ASP A 407 27.27 -16.39 13.60
C ASP A 407 25.91 -16.59 14.27
N ALA A 408 25.04 -15.57 14.22
CA ALA A 408 23.72 -15.61 14.84
C ALA A 408 22.93 -16.86 14.43
N ARG A 409 22.93 -17.21 13.14
CA ARG A 409 22.23 -18.41 12.62
C ARG A 409 22.72 -19.71 13.24
N LYS A 410 24.04 -19.89 13.35
CA LYS A 410 24.62 -21.11 13.93
C LYS A 410 24.26 -21.22 15.41
N LEU A 411 24.41 -20.13 16.15
CA LEU A 411 24.03 -20.07 17.56
C LEU A 411 22.54 -20.39 17.74
N ILE A 412 21.68 -19.77 16.94
CA ILE A 412 20.23 -19.91 17.05
C ILE A 412 19.78 -21.34 16.73
N LEU A 413 20.21 -21.89 15.59
CA LEU A 413 19.80 -23.23 15.15
C LEU A 413 20.32 -24.34 16.06
N ASN A 414 21.61 -24.27 16.43
CA ASN A 414 22.29 -25.39 17.07
C ASN A 414 22.17 -25.38 18.59
N GLU A 415 22.02 -24.19 19.19
CA GLU A 415 22.00 -24.05 20.65
C GLU A 415 20.70 -23.47 21.18
N LEU A 416 20.25 -22.35 20.65
CA LEU A 416 19.19 -21.57 21.31
C LEU A 416 17.79 -22.13 21.06
N ILE A 417 17.47 -22.62 19.86
CA ILE A 417 16.16 -23.25 19.61
C ILE A 417 15.95 -24.49 20.49
N PRO A 418 16.92 -25.43 20.60
CA PRO A 418 16.81 -26.55 21.54
C PRO A 418 16.63 -26.09 22.99
N LYS A 419 17.40 -25.10 23.45
CA LYS A 419 17.28 -24.52 24.79
C LYS A 419 15.89 -23.90 25.02
N ALA A 420 15.37 -23.18 24.04
CA ALA A 420 14.03 -22.60 24.12
C ALA A 420 12.94 -23.67 24.24
N ALA A 421 13.06 -24.79 23.52
CA ALA A 421 12.12 -25.91 23.63
C ALA A 421 12.11 -26.51 25.04
N ILE A 422 13.29 -26.71 25.64
CA ILE A 422 13.43 -27.19 27.03
C ILE A 422 12.77 -26.20 28.00
N GLY A 423 13.04 -24.90 27.83
CA GLY A 423 12.46 -23.87 28.70
C GLY A 423 10.94 -23.79 28.60
N LEU A 424 10.36 -23.85 27.39
CA LEU A 424 8.89 -23.90 27.22
C LEU A 424 8.28 -25.19 27.80
N SER A 425 8.99 -26.32 27.68
CA SER A 425 8.55 -27.59 28.28
C SER A 425 8.53 -27.51 29.82
N SER A 426 9.52 -26.82 30.42
CA SER A 426 9.61 -26.66 31.88
C SER A 426 8.44 -25.91 32.52
N ILE A 427 7.73 -25.10 31.74
CA ILE A 427 6.50 -24.39 32.14
C ILE A 427 5.22 -25.03 31.56
N ASN A 428 5.31 -26.32 31.18
CA ASN A 428 4.20 -27.17 30.74
C ASN A 428 3.47 -26.66 29.48
N ILE A 429 4.13 -25.93 28.58
CA ILE A 429 3.54 -25.54 27.29
C ILE A 429 3.28 -26.79 26.44
N HIS A 430 2.16 -26.80 25.71
CA HIS A 430 1.78 -27.93 24.88
C HIS A 430 2.86 -28.25 23.81
N PRO A 431 3.32 -29.50 23.65
CA PRO A 431 4.36 -29.87 22.67
C PRO A 431 4.08 -29.39 21.24
N LYS A 432 2.86 -29.60 20.74
CA LYS A 432 2.42 -29.07 19.43
C LYS A 432 2.58 -27.54 19.26
N ASP A 433 2.44 -26.76 20.33
CA ASP A 433 2.64 -25.31 20.28
C ASP A 433 4.13 -24.97 20.26
N ILE A 434 4.94 -25.68 21.06
CA ILE A 434 6.41 -25.59 21.02
C ILE A 434 6.91 -25.88 19.61
N ASP A 435 6.49 -27.01 19.03
CA ASP A 435 6.86 -27.43 17.68
C ASP A 435 6.43 -26.39 16.65
N LYS A 436 5.17 -25.94 16.68
CA LYS A 436 4.64 -24.94 15.75
C LYS A 436 5.48 -23.67 15.75
N TYR A 437 5.66 -23.06 16.92
CA TYR A 437 6.26 -21.73 17.03
C TYR A 437 7.78 -21.75 16.86
N LEU A 438 8.48 -22.73 17.45
CA LEU A 438 9.93 -22.83 17.29
C LEU A 438 10.32 -23.31 15.88
N ASN A 439 9.49 -24.12 15.21
CA ASN A 439 9.75 -24.45 13.81
C ASN A 439 9.69 -23.22 12.90
N ILE A 440 8.80 -22.26 13.16
CA ILE A 440 8.78 -20.99 12.42
C ILE A 440 10.12 -20.22 12.59
N ILE A 441 10.69 -20.21 13.80
CA ILE A 441 11.99 -19.57 14.06
C ILE A 441 13.12 -20.34 13.35
N LYS A 442 13.06 -21.67 13.39
CA LYS A 442 14.01 -22.56 12.70
C LYS A 442 13.99 -22.33 11.19
N GLU A 443 12.82 -22.34 10.57
CA GLU A 443 12.67 -22.16 9.12
C GLU A 443 13.11 -20.76 8.70
N ARG A 444 12.69 -19.70 9.40
CA ARG A 444 13.19 -18.32 9.17
C ARG A 444 14.71 -18.24 9.22
N THR A 445 15.33 -18.90 10.19
CA THR A 445 16.79 -18.89 10.37
C THR A 445 17.49 -19.70 9.27
N THR A 446 16.89 -20.82 8.84
CA THR A 446 17.43 -21.72 7.81
C THR A 446 17.36 -21.09 6.42
N THR A 447 16.19 -20.56 6.04
CA THR A 447 15.95 -19.92 4.73
C THR A 447 16.49 -18.50 4.66
N ARG A 448 16.90 -17.93 5.81
CA ARG A 448 17.30 -16.52 5.98
C ARG A 448 16.19 -15.53 5.65
N GLN A 449 14.93 -15.94 5.72
CA GLN A 449 13.79 -15.10 5.36
C GLN A 449 13.01 -14.68 6.61
N ASN A 450 13.41 -13.56 7.22
CA ASN A 450 12.59 -12.81 8.18
C ASN A 450 11.87 -11.64 7.49
N GLY A 451 11.09 -10.85 8.24
CA GLY A 451 10.32 -9.73 7.73
C GLY A 451 11.18 -8.72 6.97
N SER A 452 12.30 -8.31 7.56
CA SER A 452 13.21 -7.35 6.92
C SER A 452 13.85 -7.88 5.65
N ARG A 453 14.31 -9.14 5.64
CA ARG A 453 14.91 -9.72 4.44
C ARG A 453 13.90 -9.85 3.30
N TRP A 454 12.67 -10.29 3.61
CA TRP A 454 11.62 -10.38 2.60
C TRP A 454 11.27 -8.99 2.02
N ILE A 455 11.18 -7.94 2.85
CA ILE A 455 10.93 -6.57 2.37
C ILE A 455 12.07 -6.07 1.48
N ILE A 456 13.33 -6.22 1.89
CA ILE A 456 14.50 -5.78 1.11
C ILE A 456 14.59 -6.53 -0.21
N ASP A 457 14.47 -7.85 -0.20
CA ASP A 457 14.55 -8.66 -1.41
C ASP A 457 13.42 -8.33 -2.40
N SER A 458 12.21 -8.11 -1.89
CA SER A 458 11.07 -7.69 -2.71
C SER A 458 11.27 -6.29 -3.29
N TYR A 459 11.86 -5.39 -2.51
CA TYR A 459 12.20 -4.04 -2.96
C TYR A 459 13.23 -4.07 -4.08
N ASP A 460 14.35 -4.79 -3.90
CA ASP A 460 15.41 -4.87 -4.90
C ASP A 460 14.90 -5.55 -6.19
N GLN A 461 14.04 -6.56 -6.08
CA GLN A 461 13.43 -7.22 -7.23
C GLN A 461 12.47 -6.30 -8.01
N LEU A 462 11.59 -5.56 -7.33
CA LEU A 462 10.57 -4.73 -7.97
C LEU A 462 11.11 -3.39 -8.48
N ASN A 463 12.04 -2.77 -7.75
CA ASN A 463 12.55 -1.43 -8.06
C ASN A 463 13.41 -1.39 -9.34
N THR A 464 13.78 -2.55 -9.89
CA THR A 464 14.41 -2.66 -11.22
C THR A 464 13.41 -2.56 -12.38
N LYS A 465 12.13 -2.86 -12.12
CA LYS A 465 11.06 -2.95 -13.14
C LYS A 465 10.01 -1.86 -13.01
N PHE A 466 9.74 -1.41 -11.79
CA PHE A 466 8.67 -0.47 -11.48
C PHE A 466 9.21 0.76 -10.77
N SER A 467 8.41 1.82 -10.74
CA SER A 467 8.74 3.02 -9.97
C SER A 467 8.94 2.66 -8.48
N LYS A 468 9.72 3.48 -7.78
CA LYS A 468 9.91 3.35 -6.33
C LYS A 468 8.57 3.33 -5.59
N GLN A 469 7.63 4.18 -6.00
CA GLN A 469 6.34 4.29 -5.31
C GLN A 469 5.45 3.07 -5.54
N ASN A 470 5.41 2.56 -6.77
CA ASN A 470 4.75 1.30 -7.10
C ASN A 470 5.35 0.13 -6.31
N THR A 471 6.68 0.10 -6.16
CA THR A 471 7.39 -0.91 -5.38
C THR A 471 6.98 -0.90 -3.91
N LEU A 472 7.04 0.25 -3.24
CA LEU A 472 6.65 0.38 -1.83
C LEU A 472 5.17 0.03 -1.61
N THR A 473 4.30 0.49 -2.52
CA THR A 473 2.87 0.21 -2.48
C THR A 473 2.59 -1.30 -2.63
N THR A 474 3.29 -1.96 -3.55
CA THR A 474 3.18 -3.42 -3.78
C THR A 474 3.61 -4.21 -2.56
N ILE A 475 4.77 -3.88 -1.97
CA ILE A 475 5.26 -4.53 -0.75
C ILE A 475 4.22 -4.40 0.37
N THR A 476 3.68 -3.20 0.57
CA THR A 476 2.68 -2.92 1.62
C THR A 476 1.39 -3.71 1.40
N SER A 477 0.91 -3.77 0.16
CA SER A 477 -0.25 -4.59 -0.24
C SER A 477 -0.01 -6.08 0.03
N GLU A 478 1.17 -6.60 -0.30
CA GLU A 478 1.50 -8.02 -0.12
C GLU A 478 1.65 -8.40 1.36
N ILE A 479 2.22 -7.52 2.20
CA ILE A 479 2.19 -7.70 3.66
C ILE A 479 0.73 -7.85 4.12
N ILE A 480 -0.16 -6.97 3.65
CA ILE A 480 -1.58 -6.99 4.04
C ILE A 480 -2.28 -8.26 3.56
N ARG A 481 -1.96 -8.74 2.36
CA ARG A 481 -2.54 -9.98 1.80
C ARG A 481 -2.13 -11.21 2.61
N ASN A 482 -0.84 -11.34 2.93
CA ASN A 482 -0.32 -12.51 3.62
C ASN A 482 -0.67 -12.51 5.12
N GLN A 483 -0.67 -11.33 5.78
CA GLN A 483 -1.08 -11.24 7.20
C GLN A 483 -2.55 -11.63 7.40
N GLN A 484 -3.44 -11.34 6.44
CA GLN A 484 -4.87 -11.68 6.55
C GLN A 484 -5.09 -13.19 6.63
N GLN A 485 -4.18 -13.97 6.04
CA GLN A 485 -4.18 -15.42 6.09
C GLN A 485 -3.32 -15.97 7.24
N ASN A 486 -2.67 -15.09 8.01
CA ASN A 486 -1.74 -15.42 9.09
C ASN A 486 -0.66 -16.43 8.66
N ILE A 487 -0.16 -16.28 7.43
CA ILE A 487 0.89 -17.12 6.85
C ILE A 487 2.25 -16.64 7.37
N PRO A 488 3.13 -17.50 7.89
CA PRO A 488 4.42 -17.06 8.42
C PRO A 488 5.37 -16.58 7.30
N VAL A 489 6.15 -15.53 7.58
CA VAL A 489 6.91 -14.83 6.52
C VAL A 489 7.95 -15.67 5.79
N HIS A 490 8.50 -16.72 6.41
CA HIS A 490 9.46 -17.61 5.74
C HIS A 490 8.87 -18.39 4.55
N THR A 491 7.54 -18.44 4.41
CA THR A 491 6.88 -19.11 3.28
C THR A 491 6.35 -18.14 2.24
N TRP A 492 6.60 -16.83 2.39
CA TRP A 492 6.10 -15.83 1.45
C TRP A 492 6.91 -15.82 0.17
N GLU A 493 6.22 -15.77 -0.96
CA GLU A 493 6.85 -15.53 -2.26
C GLU A 493 7.16 -14.04 -2.45
N LYS A 494 8.17 -13.74 -3.25
CA LYS A 494 8.56 -12.36 -3.58
C LYS A 494 7.69 -11.88 -4.75
N PRO A 495 7.00 -10.74 -4.64
CA PRO A 495 6.16 -10.22 -5.71
C PRO A 495 6.95 -9.91 -6.98
N THR A 496 6.39 -10.28 -8.13
CA THR A 496 6.97 -10.05 -9.46
C THR A 496 6.23 -8.98 -10.27
N HIS A 497 5.03 -8.60 -9.83
CA HIS A 497 4.14 -7.65 -10.49
C HIS A 497 3.81 -6.49 -9.56
N SER A 498 3.52 -5.31 -10.13
CA SER A 498 3.12 -4.12 -9.39
C SER A 498 1.62 -4.08 -9.15
N VAL A 499 1.21 -3.57 -7.99
CA VAL A 499 -0.15 -3.07 -7.78
C VAL A 499 -0.34 -1.70 -8.45
N VAL A 500 -1.57 -1.38 -8.86
CA VAL A 500 -1.91 -0.10 -9.47
C VAL A 500 -2.21 0.93 -8.38
N ILE A 501 -1.67 2.14 -8.53
CA ILE A 501 -1.99 3.27 -7.65
C ILE A 501 -3.32 3.87 -8.12
N ASN A 502 -4.31 3.90 -7.22
CA ASN A 502 -5.59 4.53 -7.46
C ASN A 502 -5.45 6.06 -7.43
N ASN A 503 -6.04 6.71 -8.42
CA ASN A 503 -6.07 8.17 -8.56
C ASN A 503 -4.68 8.83 -8.43
N PRO A 504 -3.74 8.50 -9.34
CA PRO A 504 -2.36 8.95 -9.27
C PRO A 504 -2.21 10.48 -9.28
N SER A 505 -3.20 11.22 -9.80
CA SER A 505 -3.23 12.69 -9.75
C SER A 505 -3.19 13.28 -8.34
N LYS A 506 -3.56 12.50 -7.31
CA LYS A 506 -3.54 12.90 -5.90
C LYS A 506 -2.22 12.58 -5.18
N LEU A 507 -1.28 11.90 -5.83
CA LEU A 507 0.05 11.65 -5.27
C LEU A 507 0.76 12.97 -4.99
N LEU A 508 1.54 13.02 -3.92
CA LEU A 508 2.36 14.18 -3.60
C LEU A 508 3.64 14.17 -4.42
N ILE A 509 4.15 15.36 -4.74
CA ILE A 509 5.40 15.51 -5.49
C ILE A 509 6.60 14.94 -4.72
N GLU A 510 6.60 14.96 -3.39
CA GLU A 510 7.66 14.32 -2.61
C GLU A 510 7.85 12.82 -2.89
N GLU A 511 6.79 12.14 -3.38
CA GLU A 511 6.76 10.71 -3.68
C GLU A 511 7.36 10.40 -5.06
N CYS A 512 7.29 11.34 -6.00
CA CYS A 512 7.66 11.12 -7.39
C CYS A 512 8.81 12.00 -7.90
N MET A 513 9.25 13.01 -7.14
CA MET A 513 10.33 13.90 -7.57
C MET A 513 11.69 13.21 -7.64
N GLU A 514 12.48 13.61 -8.63
CA GLU A 514 13.87 13.19 -8.78
C GLU A 514 14.71 13.94 -7.76
N ARG A 515 15.48 13.19 -6.97
CA ARG A 515 16.37 13.71 -5.93
C ARG A 515 17.86 13.56 -6.28
N ASP A 516 18.18 12.83 -7.35
CA ASP A 516 19.52 12.74 -7.91
C ASP A 516 19.67 13.76 -9.04
N ILE A 517 20.10 14.97 -8.66
CA ILE A 517 19.97 16.17 -9.47
C ILE A 517 21.28 16.97 -9.51
N THR A 518 21.63 17.43 -10.71
CA THR A 518 22.72 18.35 -10.96
C THR A 518 22.22 19.80 -10.84
N SER A 519 22.67 20.51 -9.80
CA SER A 519 22.52 21.96 -9.66
C SER A 519 23.85 22.67 -9.85
N ILE A 520 23.83 23.96 -10.21
CA ILE A 520 25.05 24.77 -10.35
C ILE A 520 24.98 26.07 -9.56
N GLN A 521 26.12 26.56 -9.10
CA GLN A 521 26.21 27.80 -8.35
C GLN A 521 26.11 29.02 -9.28
N GLU A 522 25.42 30.08 -8.85
CA GLU A 522 25.17 31.28 -9.67
C GLU A 522 26.42 32.08 -10.04
N ASP A 523 27.47 31.96 -9.22
CA ASP A 523 28.76 32.65 -9.41
C ASP A 523 29.75 31.86 -10.29
N GLU A 524 29.37 30.66 -10.76
CA GLU A 524 30.22 29.83 -11.63
C GLU A 524 30.21 30.30 -13.10
N ILE A 525 31.20 29.84 -13.85
CA ILE A 525 31.36 30.13 -15.28
C ILE A 525 30.49 29.16 -16.11
N PHE A 526 29.88 29.65 -17.18
CA PHE A 526 28.97 28.87 -18.04
C PHE A 526 29.62 27.63 -18.68
N GLU A 527 30.94 27.60 -18.89
CA GLU A 527 31.68 26.41 -19.36
C GLU A 527 31.36 25.16 -18.52
N LEU A 528 31.32 25.27 -17.19
CA LEU A 528 31.03 24.14 -16.32
C LEU A 528 29.60 23.63 -16.52
N ALA A 529 28.63 24.54 -16.57
CA ALA A 529 27.23 24.20 -16.86
C ALA A 529 27.10 23.48 -18.21
N TRP A 530 27.80 24.00 -19.22
CA TRP A 530 27.79 23.46 -20.57
C TRP A 530 28.40 22.04 -20.62
N GLN A 531 29.54 21.81 -19.96
CA GLN A 531 30.17 20.47 -19.89
C GLN A 531 29.28 19.44 -19.19
N ILE A 532 28.71 19.80 -18.04
CA ILE A 532 27.76 18.93 -17.33
C ILE A 532 26.55 18.62 -18.23
N ASN A 533 26.06 19.60 -18.98
CA ASN A 533 24.97 19.39 -19.92
C ASN A 533 25.36 18.46 -21.08
N GLN A 534 26.61 18.49 -21.55
CA GLN A 534 27.10 17.52 -22.55
C GLN A 534 27.17 16.10 -22.00
N TRP A 535 27.53 15.93 -20.73
CA TRP A 535 27.59 14.60 -20.11
C TRP A 535 26.22 14.02 -19.77
N THR A 536 25.26 14.89 -19.42
CA THR A 536 23.95 14.46 -18.90
C THR A 536 22.82 14.58 -19.93
N GLU A 537 23.02 15.36 -20.99
CA GLU A 537 22.06 15.63 -22.07
C GLU A 537 20.68 16.14 -21.61
N LYS A 538 20.59 16.69 -20.39
CA LYS A 538 19.31 17.09 -19.78
C LYS A 538 18.73 18.40 -20.35
N ASN A 539 19.55 19.26 -20.94
CA ASN A 539 19.20 20.60 -21.45
C ASN A 539 18.44 21.48 -20.45
N TYR A 540 18.62 21.21 -19.15
CA TYR A 540 17.99 21.93 -18.06
C TYR A 540 18.84 21.81 -16.80
N MET A 541 19.07 22.92 -16.11
CA MET A 541 19.87 22.96 -14.88
C MET A 541 19.36 24.02 -13.92
N VAL A 542 19.22 23.66 -12.65
CA VAL A 542 18.81 24.59 -11.60
C VAL A 542 20.02 25.35 -11.08
N VAL A 543 19.88 26.67 -10.98
CA VAL A 543 20.91 27.56 -10.44
C VAL A 543 20.58 27.89 -8.99
N VAL A 544 21.56 27.69 -8.11
CA VAL A 544 21.46 27.93 -6.67
C VAL A 544 22.55 28.88 -6.19
N ASN A 545 22.36 29.49 -5.03
CA ASN A 545 23.41 30.25 -4.34
C ASN A 545 24.19 29.36 -3.34
N LYS A 546 25.16 29.96 -2.63
CA LYS A 546 25.99 29.27 -1.63
C LYS A 546 25.21 28.67 -0.45
N LYS A 547 23.97 29.14 -0.22
CA LYS A 547 23.07 28.60 0.81
C LYS A 547 22.17 27.46 0.28
N GLY A 548 22.29 27.11 -0.99
CA GLY A 548 21.43 26.11 -1.65
C GLY A 548 20.04 26.63 -2.04
N HIS A 549 19.80 27.95 -1.93
CA HIS A 549 18.53 28.51 -2.38
C HIS A 549 18.51 28.66 -3.89
N ILE A 550 17.37 28.38 -4.51
CA ILE A 550 17.19 28.58 -5.95
C ILE A 550 17.24 30.08 -6.30
N THR A 551 18.01 30.43 -7.34
CA THR A 551 18.12 31.81 -7.84
C THR A 551 17.82 31.93 -9.34
N GLY A 552 17.92 30.85 -10.10
CA GLY A 552 17.61 30.83 -11.52
C GLY A 552 17.55 29.43 -12.11
N VAL A 553 17.32 29.36 -13.43
CA VAL A 553 17.44 28.13 -14.23
C VAL A 553 18.16 28.41 -15.54
N LEU A 554 18.84 27.38 -16.05
CA LEU A 554 19.38 27.31 -17.41
C LEU A 554 18.53 26.29 -18.17
N ASP A 555 17.91 26.71 -19.26
CA ASP A 555 17.08 25.85 -20.09
C ASP A 555 17.68 25.68 -21.50
N HIS A 556 16.95 24.96 -22.33
CA HIS A 556 17.37 24.60 -23.68
C HIS A 556 17.79 25.82 -24.53
N GLU A 557 17.08 26.95 -24.43
CA GLU A 557 17.42 28.18 -25.15
C GLU A 557 18.79 28.73 -24.73
N ILE A 558 19.10 28.70 -23.44
CA ILE A 558 20.39 29.17 -22.92
C ILE A 558 21.53 28.26 -23.37
N PHE A 559 21.31 26.94 -23.34
CA PHE A 559 22.31 25.95 -23.77
C PHE A 559 22.55 25.97 -25.29
N GLN A 560 21.54 26.27 -26.10
CA GLN A 560 21.66 26.32 -27.57
C GLN A 560 22.06 27.69 -28.14
N SER A 561 22.02 28.76 -27.35
CA SER A 561 22.42 30.08 -27.79
C SER A 561 23.89 30.12 -28.24
N LYS A 562 24.12 30.35 -29.54
CA LYS A 562 25.47 30.52 -30.14
C LYS A 562 26.28 31.63 -29.45
N LYS A 563 25.61 32.69 -28.99
CA LYS A 563 26.25 33.80 -28.25
C LYS A 563 26.82 33.32 -26.91
N ASN A 564 26.08 32.47 -26.20
CA ASN A 564 26.48 31.93 -24.90
C ASN A 564 27.57 30.87 -25.07
N THR A 565 27.41 29.95 -26.03
CA THR A 565 28.39 28.89 -26.30
C THR A 565 29.73 29.41 -26.79
N ASN A 566 29.77 30.44 -27.65
CA ASN A 566 31.03 31.05 -28.09
C ASN A 566 31.78 31.79 -26.97
N ASN A 567 31.07 32.33 -25.99
CA ASN A 567 31.65 33.11 -24.88
C ASN A 567 31.64 32.35 -23.54
N ARG A 568 31.43 31.03 -23.57
CA ARG A 568 31.15 30.21 -22.38
C ARG A 568 32.24 30.27 -21.30
N LYS A 569 33.50 30.52 -21.67
CA LYS A 569 34.64 30.67 -20.74
C LYS A 569 34.71 32.03 -20.03
N LYS A 570 33.89 33.02 -20.44
CA LYS A 570 33.95 34.42 -19.97
C LYS A 570 32.65 34.90 -19.31
N ILE A 571 31.59 34.11 -19.37
CA ILE A 571 30.25 34.50 -18.88
C ILE A 571 29.98 33.79 -17.55
N MET A 572 29.61 34.57 -16.53
CA MET A 572 29.06 34.04 -15.27
C MET A 572 27.58 33.65 -15.45
N ILE A 573 27.18 32.56 -14.82
CA ILE A 573 25.82 32.00 -14.89
C ILE A 573 24.76 33.03 -14.47
N LYS A 574 24.97 33.78 -13.39
CA LYS A 574 24.03 34.82 -12.92
C LYS A 574 23.67 35.90 -13.94
N LYS A 575 24.50 36.08 -14.99
CA LYS A 575 24.26 37.06 -16.07
C LYS A 575 23.35 36.52 -17.18
N ILE A 576 23.24 35.20 -17.33
CA ILE A 576 22.49 34.55 -18.44
C ILE A 576 21.30 33.71 -17.96
N MET A 577 21.24 33.33 -16.68
CA MET A 577 20.16 32.52 -16.14
C MET A 577 18.79 33.21 -16.23
N LYS A 578 17.72 32.42 -16.41
CA LYS A 578 16.35 32.90 -16.21
C LYS A 578 16.11 33.06 -14.70
N LYS A 579 15.96 34.30 -14.23
CA LYS A 579 15.74 34.64 -12.82
C LYS A 579 14.31 34.35 -12.40
N LYS A 580 14.10 34.07 -11.11
CA LYS A 580 12.79 33.79 -10.50
C LYS A 580 12.03 32.66 -11.24
N PRO A 581 12.61 31.45 -11.31
CA PRO A 581 11.93 30.32 -11.94
C PRO A 581 10.64 30.00 -11.18
N HIS A 582 9.64 29.47 -11.90
CA HIS A 582 8.47 28.88 -11.27
C HIS A 582 8.92 27.65 -10.49
N THR A 583 8.41 27.49 -9.27
CA THR A 583 8.76 26.38 -8.38
C THR A 583 7.52 25.83 -7.72
N ILE A 584 7.60 24.58 -7.26
CA ILE A 584 6.51 23.89 -6.58
C ILE A 584 6.96 23.38 -5.21
N ASN A 585 6.00 23.13 -4.32
CA ASN A 585 6.27 22.57 -3.00
C ASN A 585 6.19 21.03 -3.06
N PRO A 586 6.97 20.28 -2.26
CA PRO A 586 6.84 18.82 -2.14
C PRO A 586 5.43 18.33 -1.79
N ASP A 587 4.63 19.14 -1.09
CA ASP A 587 3.25 18.85 -0.69
C ASP A 587 2.22 19.08 -1.81
N PHE A 588 2.63 19.54 -3.00
CA PHE A 588 1.74 19.66 -4.15
C PHE A 588 1.34 18.28 -4.64
N THR A 589 0.14 18.17 -5.22
CA THR A 589 -0.25 16.95 -5.94
C THR A 589 0.29 16.93 -7.36
N ILE A 590 0.33 15.74 -7.97
CA ILE A 590 0.61 15.58 -9.40
C ILE A 590 -0.34 16.44 -10.25
N GLY A 591 -1.64 16.42 -9.97
CA GLY A 591 -2.62 17.24 -10.70
C GLY A 591 -2.37 18.75 -10.59
N GLN A 592 -2.10 19.26 -9.39
CA GLN A 592 -1.74 20.67 -9.18
C GLN A 592 -0.45 21.06 -9.93
N THR A 593 0.49 20.11 -10.00
CA THR A 593 1.77 20.30 -10.67
C THR A 593 1.61 20.37 -12.18
N LEU A 594 0.77 19.52 -12.78
CA LEU A 594 0.43 19.64 -14.19
C LEU A 594 -0.25 20.96 -14.53
N GLU A 595 -1.24 21.36 -13.74
CA GLU A 595 -1.91 22.65 -13.97
C GLU A 595 -0.89 23.80 -13.91
N THR A 596 0.11 23.69 -13.03
CA THR A 596 1.22 24.65 -12.96
C THR A 596 2.05 24.59 -14.23
N MET A 597 2.47 23.40 -14.68
CA MET A 597 3.24 23.20 -15.91
C MET A 597 2.53 23.73 -17.16
N GLU A 598 1.20 23.57 -17.25
CA GLU A 598 0.39 24.08 -18.35
C GLU A 598 0.29 25.61 -18.32
N LYS A 599 0.04 26.20 -17.14
CA LYS A 599 -0.02 27.67 -16.97
C LYS A 599 1.32 28.34 -17.27
N THR A 600 2.44 27.69 -16.95
CA THR A 600 3.79 28.24 -17.15
C THR A 600 4.42 27.84 -18.47
N ASN A 601 3.79 26.95 -19.25
CA ASN A 601 4.33 26.35 -20.47
C ASN A 601 5.74 25.75 -20.26
N THR A 602 5.93 24.99 -19.18
CA THR A 602 7.21 24.34 -18.84
C THR A 602 7.03 22.86 -18.55
N ASP A 603 7.92 22.03 -19.09
CA ASP A 603 7.90 20.58 -18.82
C ASP A 603 8.72 20.16 -17.59
N ILE A 604 9.53 21.06 -17.02
CA ILE A 604 10.37 20.77 -15.86
C ILE A 604 10.16 21.85 -14.80
N LEU A 605 9.87 21.43 -13.57
CA LEU A 605 9.69 22.31 -12.42
C LEU A 605 10.66 21.94 -11.30
N PRO A 606 11.42 22.91 -10.76
CA PRO A 606 12.17 22.74 -9.52
C PRO A 606 11.21 22.62 -8.32
N VAL A 607 11.52 21.66 -7.44
CA VAL A 607 10.82 21.47 -6.17
C VAL A 607 11.62 22.15 -5.06
N VAL A 608 10.95 22.96 -4.25
CA VAL A 608 11.57 23.74 -3.18
C VAL A 608 10.83 23.62 -1.85
N GLU A 609 11.59 23.59 -0.76
CA GLU A 609 11.10 23.65 0.61
C GLU A 609 11.88 24.78 1.32
N ASN A 610 11.20 25.82 1.81
CA ASN A 610 11.84 26.99 2.43
C ASN A 610 12.96 27.61 1.58
N TYR A 611 12.71 27.81 0.28
CA TYR A 611 13.66 28.29 -0.74
C TYR A 611 14.81 27.33 -1.09
N LEU A 612 15.04 26.27 -0.32
CA LEU A 612 16.04 25.26 -0.62
C LEU A 612 15.57 24.39 -1.79
N PHE A 613 16.46 24.18 -2.74
CA PHE A 613 16.24 23.26 -3.85
C PHE A 613 16.40 21.81 -3.38
N ILE A 614 15.36 20.98 -3.53
CA ILE A 614 15.33 19.61 -2.97
C ILE A 614 15.03 18.51 -4.00
N GLY A 615 14.68 18.88 -5.23
CA GLY A 615 14.36 17.93 -6.29
C GLY A 615 13.86 18.63 -7.56
N ILE A 616 13.68 17.85 -8.61
CA ILE A 616 12.99 18.30 -9.83
C ILE A 616 11.86 17.35 -10.18
N ILE A 617 10.90 17.85 -10.93
CA ILE A 617 9.89 17.01 -11.55
C ILE A 617 9.79 17.33 -13.04
N GLN A 618 9.65 16.28 -13.85
CA GLN A 618 9.51 16.38 -15.30
C GLN A 618 8.14 15.85 -15.73
N LYS A 619 7.49 16.53 -16.69
CA LYS A 619 6.14 16.19 -17.17
C LYS A 619 6.06 14.77 -17.72
N ASN A 620 7.07 14.31 -18.46
CA ASN A 620 7.16 12.94 -18.96
C ASN A 620 7.28 11.88 -17.84
N LYS A 621 7.85 12.22 -16.69
CA LYS A 621 7.94 11.36 -15.51
C LYS A 621 6.66 11.38 -14.68
N LEU A 622 5.94 12.50 -14.66
CA LEU A 622 4.59 12.55 -14.10
C LEU A 622 3.59 11.77 -14.94
N ARG A 623 3.78 11.77 -16.26
CA ARG A 623 3.06 10.89 -17.18
C ARG A 623 3.16 9.41 -16.80
N GLN A 624 4.26 8.89 -16.24
CA GLN A 624 4.24 7.49 -15.80
C GLN A 624 3.22 7.22 -14.67
N TYR A 625 2.73 8.26 -14.00
CA TYR A 625 1.65 8.19 -13.02
C TYR A 625 0.31 8.68 -13.62
N GLU A 626 0.27 9.66 -14.52
CA GLU A 626 -0.97 10.16 -15.18
C GLU A 626 -1.42 9.32 -16.38
N ASN A 627 -0.47 8.89 -17.20
CA ASN A 627 -0.64 7.93 -18.28
C ASN A 627 -0.92 6.53 -17.75
N ASP A 628 -1.12 6.38 -16.46
CA ASP A 628 -1.58 5.17 -15.81
C ASP A 628 -3.09 5.26 -15.43
N ALA A 629 -3.78 6.35 -15.79
CA ALA A 629 -5.25 6.43 -15.71
C ALA A 629 -5.92 6.37 -17.10
N THR A 630 -5.30 6.94 -18.14
CA THR A 630 -5.81 6.91 -19.52
C THR A 630 -4.97 6.05 -20.47
N ASN A 631 -3.67 5.88 -20.20
CA ASN A 631 -2.79 5.02 -20.99
C ASN A 631 -2.47 3.66 -20.32
N ILE A 632 -2.69 3.44 -19.01
CA ILE A 632 -2.85 2.06 -18.47
C ILE A 632 -4.09 1.42 -19.07
N LEU A 633 -5.15 2.21 -19.31
CA LEU A 633 -6.35 1.70 -19.96
C LEU A 633 -6.10 1.31 -21.43
N ALA A 634 -5.01 1.76 -22.05
CA ALA A 634 -4.66 1.40 -23.41
C ALA A 634 -3.46 0.46 -23.49
N ASP A 635 -2.33 0.75 -22.84
CA ASP A 635 -1.05 0.09 -23.11
C ASP A 635 -0.55 -0.84 -22.01
N ASN A 636 -0.87 -0.62 -20.73
CA ASN A 636 -0.50 -1.56 -19.64
C ASN A 636 -1.63 -2.55 -19.27
N LEU A 637 -2.83 -2.36 -19.84
CA LEU A 637 -3.80 -3.45 -19.95
C LEU A 637 -3.35 -4.52 -20.94
N LEU A 638 -2.45 -4.19 -21.88
CA LEU A 638 -1.95 -5.11 -22.90
C LEU A 638 -1.05 -6.21 -22.36
N GLU A 639 -0.35 -5.98 -21.24
CA GLU A 639 0.67 -6.93 -20.75
C GLU A 639 0.12 -8.01 -19.81
N ASN A 640 -1.10 -7.83 -19.28
CA ASN A 640 -1.60 -8.60 -18.15
C ASN A 640 -2.81 -9.50 -18.48
N TYR A 641 -2.84 -10.08 -19.67
CA TYR A 641 -3.96 -10.95 -20.03
C TYR A 641 -3.75 -12.41 -19.63
N GLU A 642 -4.33 -12.79 -18.50
CA GLU A 642 -4.99 -14.09 -18.43
C GLU A 642 -6.31 -14.00 -19.22
N ARG A 643 -6.65 -15.05 -19.98
CA ARG A 643 -7.84 -15.06 -20.87
C ARG A 643 -9.17 -14.77 -20.16
N ILE A 644 -9.21 -14.95 -18.84
CA ILE A 644 -10.38 -14.72 -18.00
C ILE A 644 -10.22 -13.37 -17.32
N ILE A 645 -11.05 -12.40 -17.70
CA ILE A 645 -11.07 -11.04 -17.13
C ILE A 645 -11.59 -11.06 -15.69
N GLY A 646 -12.58 -11.93 -15.44
CA GLY A 646 -13.20 -12.08 -14.15
C GLY A 646 -14.25 -13.18 -14.18
N ASN A 647 -14.57 -13.69 -13.00
CA ASN A 647 -15.53 -14.76 -12.84
C ASN A 647 -16.25 -14.60 -11.51
N TYR A 648 -17.58 -14.61 -11.55
CA TYR A 648 -18.45 -14.55 -10.39
C TYR A 648 -19.41 -15.73 -10.43
N HIS A 649 -19.58 -16.40 -9.28
CA HIS A 649 -20.47 -17.54 -9.14
C HIS A 649 -21.33 -17.43 -7.89
N SER A 650 -22.62 -17.75 -8.03
CA SER A 650 -23.54 -18.04 -6.93
C SER A 650 -24.43 -19.25 -7.25
N ASN A 651 -25.28 -19.67 -6.31
CA ASN A 651 -26.03 -20.93 -6.32
C ASN A 651 -27.20 -20.99 -7.33
N ASN A 652 -27.10 -20.30 -8.46
CA ASN A 652 -28.13 -20.25 -9.50
C ASN A 652 -27.59 -20.76 -10.86
N ASN A 653 -28.49 -21.34 -11.66
CA ASN A 653 -28.17 -22.04 -12.89
C ASN A 653 -28.03 -21.13 -14.13
N THR A 654 -28.38 -19.85 -14.04
CA THR A 654 -28.22 -18.87 -15.13
C THR A 654 -26.76 -18.47 -15.29
N THR A 655 -26.24 -18.51 -16.52
CA THR A 655 -24.86 -18.16 -16.86
C THR A 655 -24.83 -17.13 -17.97
N ILE A 656 -24.10 -16.02 -17.78
CA ILE A 656 -23.76 -15.08 -18.85
C ILE A 656 -22.25 -15.08 -19.06
N ILE A 657 -21.85 -15.25 -20.32
CA ILE A 657 -20.47 -15.17 -20.75
C ILE A 657 -20.34 -13.91 -21.62
N PHE A 658 -19.56 -12.95 -21.16
CA PHE A 658 -19.17 -11.80 -21.95
C PHE A 658 -17.81 -12.08 -22.58
N ILE A 659 -17.70 -11.90 -23.89
CA ILE A 659 -16.44 -11.99 -24.63
C ILE A 659 -16.15 -10.62 -25.20
N ALA A 660 -14.92 -10.13 -25.04
CA ALA A 660 -14.46 -8.86 -25.59
C ALA A 660 -13.13 -9.04 -26.33
N GLY A 661 -12.80 -8.10 -27.22
CA GLY A 661 -11.54 -8.09 -27.96
C GLY A 661 -11.41 -9.25 -28.96
N VAL A 662 -12.50 -9.64 -29.63
CA VAL A 662 -12.46 -10.68 -30.68
C VAL A 662 -11.63 -10.22 -31.87
N HIS A 663 -11.70 -8.94 -32.24
CA HIS A 663 -10.78 -8.35 -33.21
C HIS A 663 -9.49 -7.81 -32.57
N GLY A 664 -9.13 -8.16 -31.33
CA GLY A 664 -7.86 -7.69 -30.75
C GLY A 664 -7.85 -6.21 -30.36
N ASN A 665 -7.92 -5.25 -31.28
CA ASN A 665 -7.78 -3.82 -30.97
C ASN A 665 -9.04 -3.13 -30.36
N GLU A 666 -10.08 -3.91 -30.05
CA GLU A 666 -11.33 -3.45 -29.41
C GLU A 666 -11.23 -3.48 -27.88
N LYS A 667 -10.53 -2.50 -27.30
CA LYS A 667 -10.25 -2.49 -25.84
C LYS A 667 -11.44 -2.12 -24.96
N SER A 668 -12.45 -1.45 -25.50
CA SER A 668 -13.50 -0.82 -24.68
C SER A 668 -14.35 -1.83 -23.89
N GLY A 669 -14.73 -2.95 -24.51
CA GLY A 669 -15.45 -4.05 -23.84
C GLY A 669 -14.60 -4.76 -22.78
N VAL A 670 -13.28 -4.89 -23.00
CA VAL A 670 -12.35 -5.47 -22.02
C VAL A 670 -12.28 -4.60 -20.77
N ILE A 671 -12.13 -3.28 -20.95
CA ILE A 671 -12.10 -2.30 -19.86
C ILE A 671 -13.43 -2.29 -19.09
N ALA A 672 -14.55 -2.31 -19.81
CA ALA A 672 -15.88 -2.31 -19.20
C ALA A 672 -16.10 -3.55 -18.31
N LEU A 673 -15.66 -4.73 -18.76
CA LEU A 673 -15.74 -5.95 -17.95
C LEU A 673 -14.86 -5.91 -16.71
N GLN A 674 -13.65 -5.34 -16.83
CA GLN A 674 -12.76 -5.17 -15.68
C GLN A 674 -13.37 -4.25 -14.62
N ARG A 675 -13.93 -3.10 -15.05
CA ARG A 675 -14.66 -2.19 -14.16
C ARG A 675 -15.85 -2.87 -13.50
N PHE A 676 -16.62 -3.63 -14.27
CA PHE A 676 -17.75 -4.41 -13.75
C PHE A 676 -17.30 -5.40 -12.66
N PHE A 677 -16.28 -6.24 -12.90
CA PHE A 677 -15.81 -7.20 -11.90
C PHE A 677 -15.16 -6.53 -10.68
N GLN A 678 -14.55 -5.37 -10.86
CA GLN A 678 -14.06 -4.55 -9.75
C GLN A 678 -15.21 -3.96 -8.94
N ASP A 679 -16.24 -3.43 -9.58
CA ASP A 679 -17.41 -2.83 -8.94
C ASP A 679 -18.16 -3.87 -8.10
N ILE A 680 -18.41 -5.08 -8.62
CA ILE A 680 -19.10 -6.11 -7.85
C ILE A 680 -18.28 -6.54 -6.62
N LYS A 681 -16.95 -6.56 -6.72
CA LYS A 681 -16.04 -6.92 -5.62
C LYS A 681 -15.96 -5.80 -4.58
N LYS A 682 -15.73 -4.55 -5.02
CA LYS A 682 -15.59 -3.36 -4.18
C LYS A 682 -16.89 -3.04 -3.44
N LEU A 683 -18.01 -3.07 -4.14
CA LEU A 683 -19.33 -2.75 -3.59
C LEU A 683 -20.03 -3.97 -2.97
N LYS A 684 -19.39 -5.15 -3.02
CA LYS A 684 -19.92 -6.44 -2.53
C LYS A 684 -21.32 -6.74 -3.08
N ILE A 685 -21.56 -6.39 -4.34
CA ILE A 685 -22.84 -6.59 -5.03
C ILE A 685 -23.01 -8.08 -5.27
N LYS A 686 -24.12 -8.62 -4.79
CA LYS A 686 -24.48 -10.02 -5.03
C LYS A 686 -25.22 -10.14 -6.36
N ILE A 687 -24.75 -11.05 -7.19
CA ILE A 687 -25.40 -11.44 -8.44
C ILE A 687 -25.96 -12.86 -8.28
N GLU A 688 -27.17 -13.07 -8.80
CA GLU A 688 -27.83 -14.37 -8.88
C GLU A 688 -27.44 -15.08 -10.18
N GLY A 689 -26.54 -16.05 -10.09
CA GLY A 689 -26.04 -16.87 -11.20
C GLY A 689 -24.53 -16.75 -11.40
N THR A 690 -24.09 -17.10 -12.61
CA THR A 690 -22.69 -17.08 -13.02
C THR A 690 -22.44 -16.01 -14.07
N VAL A 691 -21.43 -15.17 -13.87
CA VAL A 691 -20.97 -14.18 -14.85
C VAL A 691 -19.49 -14.40 -15.12
N ILE A 692 -19.13 -14.60 -16.38
CA ILE A 692 -17.74 -14.86 -16.82
C ILE A 692 -17.38 -13.82 -17.87
N GLY A 693 -16.26 -13.11 -17.67
CA GLY A 693 -15.67 -12.22 -18.67
C GLY A 693 -14.44 -12.87 -19.30
N LEU A 694 -14.40 -12.92 -20.64
CA LEU A 694 -13.34 -13.57 -21.41
C LEU A 694 -12.77 -12.63 -22.47
N ILE A 695 -11.52 -12.88 -22.84
CA ILE A 695 -10.87 -12.26 -24.00
C ILE A 695 -10.91 -13.22 -25.19
N GLY A 696 -11.31 -12.70 -26.35
CA GLY A 696 -11.35 -13.39 -27.63
C GLY A 696 -9.96 -13.61 -28.23
N ASN A 697 -9.37 -12.60 -28.86
CA ASN A 697 -8.06 -12.67 -29.51
C ASN A 697 -6.98 -12.04 -28.62
N LEU A 698 -6.45 -12.83 -27.69
CA LEU A 698 -5.47 -12.41 -26.69
C LEU A 698 -4.20 -11.87 -27.35
N ASN A 699 -3.67 -12.58 -28.35
CA ASN A 699 -2.39 -12.24 -28.96
C ASN A 699 -2.50 -10.97 -29.82
N ALA A 700 -3.57 -10.81 -30.60
CA ALA A 700 -3.78 -9.57 -31.35
C ALA A 700 -4.12 -8.40 -30.43
N LEU A 701 -4.88 -8.65 -29.35
CA LEU A 701 -5.14 -7.67 -28.31
C LEU A 701 -3.82 -7.16 -27.73
N LYS A 702 -2.89 -8.04 -27.28
CA LYS A 702 -1.54 -7.68 -26.79
C LYS A 702 -0.76 -6.75 -27.71
N GLN A 703 -0.90 -6.91 -29.03
CA GLN A 703 -0.20 -6.08 -30.01
C GLN A 703 -0.99 -4.85 -30.46
N ASN A 704 -2.18 -4.62 -29.89
CA ASN A 704 -3.12 -3.59 -30.31
C ASN A 704 -3.43 -3.64 -31.82
N LYS A 705 -3.57 -4.86 -32.37
CA LYS A 705 -3.87 -5.09 -33.80
C LYS A 705 -5.24 -5.74 -33.96
N ARG A 706 -5.87 -5.51 -35.12
CA ARG A 706 -7.14 -6.16 -35.51
C ARG A 706 -7.01 -7.71 -35.53
N TYR A 707 -5.87 -8.16 -36.01
CA TYR A 707 -5.41 -9.56 -36.03
C TYR A 707 -3.92 -9.56 -36.36
N ILE A 708 -3.25 -10.68 -36.10
CA ILE A 708 -1.85 -10.93 -36.45
C ILE A 708 -1.76 -11.58 -37.83
N THR A 709 -2.48 -12.68 -38.07
CA THR A 709 -2.38 -13.43 -39.34
C THR A 709 -3.67 -13.44 -40.16
N ALA A 710 -4.83 -13.57 -39.54
CA ALA A 710 -6.12 -13.53 -40.23
C ALA A 710 -7.24 -13.09 -39.28
N ASP A 711 -8.33 -12.50 -39.79
CA ASP A 711 -9.43 -12.03 -38.94
C ASP A 711 -10.11 -13.19 -38.19
N MET A 712 -9.89 -13.25 -36.88
CA MET A 712 -10.45 -14.29 -36.01
C MET A 712 -11.98 -14.38 -36.13
N ASN A 713 -12.66 -13.26 -36.33
CA ASN A 713 -14.12 -13.19 -36.46
C ASN A 713 -14.64 -13.58 -37.87
N ARG A 714 -13.80 -14.26 -38.66
CA ARG A 714 -14.14 -14.91 -39.94
C ARG A 714 -13.70 -16.38 -40.00
N LEU A 715 -13.06 -16.89 -38.94
CA LEU A 715 -12.45 -18.22 -38.89
C LEU A 715 -13.25 -19.24 -38.06
N TRP A 716 -14.39 -18.86 -37.47
CA TRP A 716 -15.20 -19.75 -36.65
C TRP A 716 -15.96 -20.78 -37.50
N LYS A 717 -15.39 -21.97 -37.66
CA LYS A 717 -15.99 -23.10 -38.41
C LYS A 717 -16.28 -24.30 -37.51
N THR A 718 -17.18 -25.18 -37.96
CA THR A 718 -17.56 -26.44 -37.28
C THR A 718 -16.51 -27.55 -37.40
N LYS A 719 -15.76 -27.60 -38.50
CA LYS A 719 -14.60 -28.51 -38.68
C LYS A 719 -13.30 -27.75 -38.37
N THR A 720 -12.49 -28.29 -37.47
CA THR A 720 -11.15 -27.78 -37.18
C THR A 720 -10.25 -28.03 -38.40
N PRO A 721 -9.49 -27.05 -38.91
CA PRO A 721 -8.56 -27.29 -40.02
C PRO A 721 -7.52 -28.34 -39.61
N ASN A 722 -7.30 -29.33 -40.48
CA ASN A 722 -6.38 -30.45 -40.25
C ASN A 722 -4.93 -30.12 -40.70
N SER A 723 -4.53 -28.84 -40.63
CA SER A 723 -3.20 -28.40 -41.06
C SER A 723 -2.16 -28.62 -39.95
N LYS A 724 -1.00 -29.19 -40.32
CA LYS A 724 0.15 -29.41 -39.41
C LYS A 724 0.80 -28.10 -38.91
N LYS A 725 0.48 -26.95 -39.52
CA LYS A 725 0.86 -25.59 -39.06
C LYS A 725 -0.40 -24.75 -38.92
N LYS A 726 -0.71 -24.35 -37.68
CA LYS A 726 -1.82 -23.46 -37.34
C LYS A 726 -1.31 -22.03 -37.18
N ASN A 727 -2.08 -21.05 -37.65
CA ASN A 727 -1.74 -19.65 -37.50
C ASN A 727 -2.13 -19.12 -36.09
N SER A 728 -1.82 -17.85 -35.79
CA SER A 728 -2.01 -17.31 -34.43
C SER A 728 -3.47 -17.34 -34.00
N GLU A 729 -4.39 -16.90 -34.87
CA GLU A 729 -5.82 -16.85 -34.57
C GLU A 729 -6.48 -18.23 -34.50
N GLU A 730 -6.02 -19.20 -35.29
CA GLU A 730 -6.49 -20.59 -35.18
C GLU A 730 -6.17 -21.20 -33.80
N ASN A 731 -5.01 -20.87 -33.23
CA ASN A 731 -4.65 -21.28 -31.87
C ASN A 731 -5.51 -20.58 -30.81
N GLU A 732 -5.75 -19.27 -30.97
CA GLU A 732 -6.66 -18.49 -30.11
C GLU A 732 -8.07 -19.11 -30.10
N ILE A 733 -8.62 -19.44 -31.27
CA ILE A 733 -9.93 -20.07 -31.42
C ILE A 733 -9.99 -21.42 -30.70
N ILE A 734 -8.95 -22.25 -30.82
CA ILE A 734 -8.92 -23.56 -30.13
C ILE A 734 -8.96 -23.38 -28.62
N ILE A 735 -8.23 -22.41 -28.08
CA ILE A 735 -8.19 -22.16 -26.64
C ILE A 735 -9.56 -21.64 -26.15
N VAL A 736 -10.14 -20.65 -26.84
CA VAL A 736 -11.49 -20.15 -26.50
C VAL A 736 -12.53 -21.26 -26.62
N LYS A 737 -12.52 -22.04 -27.70
CA LYS A 737 -13.44 -23.17 -27.88
C LYS A 737 -13.33 -24.19 -26.75
N ARG A 738 -12.12 -24.62 -26.38
CA ARG A 738 -11.91 -25.55 -25.25
C ARG A 738 -12.46 -25.01 -23.94
N LEU A 739 -12.24 -23.73 -23.66
CA LEU A 739 -12.73 -23.08 -22.45
C LEU A 739 -14.27 -23.00 -22.45
N MET A 740 -14.85 -22.56 -23.56
CA MET A 740 -16.29 -22.45 -23.75
C MET A 740 -16.97 -23.82 -23.69
N ASP A 741 -16.41 -24.85 -24.32
CA ASP A 741 -16.93 -26.21 -24.29
C ASP A 741 -16.91 -26.78 -22.87
N LYS A 742 -15.87 -26.48 -22.08
CA LYS A 742 -15.80 -26.85 -20.67
C LYS A 742 -16.87 -26.13 -19.83
N ILE A 743 -17.12 -24.84 -20.09
CA ILE A 743 -18.18 -24.10 -19.39
C ILE A 743 -19.56 -24.64 -19.79
N ILE A 744 -19.76 -24.92 -21.08
CA ILE A 744 -21.00 -25.44 -21.64
C ILE A 744 -21.27 -26.88 -21.18
N SER A 745 -20.26 -27.71 -20.94
CA SER A 745 -20.48 -29.06 -20.40
C SER A 745 -20.87 -29.06 -18.93
N LEU A 746 -20.39 -28.09 -18.15
CA LEU A 746 -20.69 -27.95 -16.73
C LEU A 746 -22.05 -27.30 -16.43
N LYS A 747 -22.72 -26.71 -17.44
CA LYS A 747 -23.98 -25.96 -17.29
C LYS A 747 -24.99 -26.36 -18.37
N LYS A 748 -26.30 -26.20 -18.11
CA LYS A 748 -27.32 -26.51 -19.14
C LYS A 748 -27.31 -25.44 -20.23
N LYS A 749 -27.13 -25.83 -21.51
CA LYS A 749 -27.08 -24.92 -22.69
C LYS A 749 -28.16 -23.83 -22.69
N LYS A 750 -29.41 -24.19 -22.37
CA LYS A 750 -30.57 -23.26 -22.34
C LYS A 750 -30.44 -22.12 -21.33
N ASN A 751 -29.53 -22.24 -20.36
CA ASN A 751 -29.30 -21.23 -19.32
C ASN A 751 -28.05 -20.37 -19.60
N ILE A 752 -27.36 -20.59 -20.72
CA ILE A 752 -26.15 -19.86 -21.10
C ILE A 752 -26.49 -18.80 -22.14
N CYS A 753 -26.08 -17.58 -21.87
CA CYS A 753 -26.14 -16.45 -22.79
C CYS A 753 -24.73 -15.95 -23.09
N ILE A 754 -24.40 -15.75 -24.37
CA ILE A 754 -23.12 -15.21 -24.81
C ILE A 754 -23.35 -13.81 -25.35
N ILE A 755 -22.57 -12.85 -24.85
CA ILE A 755 -22.60 -11.46 -25.30
C ILE A 755 -21.20 -11.11 -25.83
N ASP A 756 -21.14 -10.83 -27.12
CA ASP A 756 -19.91 -10.45 -27.84
C ASP A 756 -19.81 -8.93 -27.90
N LEU A 757 -18.86 -8.35 -27.16
CA LEU A 757 -18.68 -6.91 -27.01
C LEU A 757 -17.74 -6.39 -28.09
N HIS A 758 -18.28 -5.59 -29.01
CA HIS A 758 -17.60 -5.06 -30.18
C HIS A 758 -17.60 -3.51 -30.21
N ASN A 759 -16.76 -2.97 -31.09
CA ASN A 759 -16.74 -1.57 -31.44
C ASN A 759 -17.01 -1.35 -32.93
N THR A 760 -17.53 -0.17 -33.25
CA THR A 760 -17.78 0.28 -34.63
C THR A 760 -16.82 1.38 -35.05
N SER A 761 -16.83 1.78 -36.32
CA SER A 761 -16.04 2.90 -36.85
C SER A 761 -16.74 4.25 -36.69
N SER A 762 -18.05 4.24 -36.40
CA SER A 762 -18.87 5.46 -36.33
C SER A 762 -19.10 5.91 -34.89
N ALA A 763 -18.98 7.22 -34.64
CA ALA A 763 -19.36 7.85 -33.37
C ALA A 763 -20.83 7.57 -32.97
N HIS A 764 -21.72 7.32 -33.94
CA HIS A 764 -23.16 7.04 -33.74
C HIS A 764 -23.54 5.54 -33.80
N GLY A 765 -22.60 4.63 -33.57
CA GLY A 765 -22.82 3.18 -33.77
C GLY A 765 -23.06 2.35 -32.51
N VAL A 766 -23.90 2.80 -31.57
CA VAL A 766 -24.34 1.92 -30.46
C VAL A 766 -25.54 1.10 -30.91
N PHE A 767 -25.41 -0.22 -31.05
CA PHE A 767 -26.50 -1.11 -31.45
C PHE A 767 -26.22 -2.56 -31.09
N THR A 768 -27.22 -3.43 -31.28
CA THR A 768 -27.07 -4.88 -31.13
C THR A 768 -27.38 -5.62 -32.41
N ILE A 769 -26.76 -6.78 -32.60
CA ILE A 769 -27.07 -7.71 -33.68
C ILE A 769 -27.55 -9.03 -33.07
N VAL A 770 -28.68 -9.52 -33.59
CA VAL A 770 -29.36 -10.74 -33.12
C VAL A 770 -29.77 -11.64 -34.28
N ASN A 771 -30.00 -12.92 -34.00
CA ASN A 771 -30.35 -13.95 -34.98
C ASN A 771 -31.80 -14.44 -34.86
N ASN A 772 -32.38 -14.41 -33.66
CA ASN A 772 -33.73 -14.93 -33.39
C ASN A 772 -34.54 -14.03 -32.45
N ASN A 773 -35.82 -14.35 -32.27
CA ASN A 773 -36.74 -13.58 -31.44
C ASN A 773 -36.38 -13.60 -29.94
N THR A 774 -35.75 -14.66 -29.45
CA THR A 774 -35.31 -14.77 -28.05
C THR A 774 -34.18 -13.80 -27.75
N GLU A 775 -33.18 -13.74 -28.63
CA GLU A 775 -32.07 -12.79 -28.59
C GLU A 775 -32.59 -11.36 -28.75
N LYS A 776 -33.51 -11.13 -29.71
CA LYS A 776 -34.17 -9.83 -29.92
C LYS A 776 -34.85 -9.32 -28.65
N LYS A 777 -35.58 -10.18 -27.92
CA LYS A 777 -36.25 -9.79 -26.67
C LYS A 777 -35.26 -9.34 -25.60
N LEU A 778 -34.11 -10.01 -25.48
CA LEU A 778 -33.06 -9.61 -24.54
C LEU A 778 -32.37 -8.32 -24.99
N ALA A 779 -31.98 -8.21 -26.27
CA ALA A 779 -31.35 -7.02 -26.84
C ALA A 779 -32.22 -5.77 -26.69
N SER A 780 -33.53 -5.90 -26.87
CA SER A 780 -34.49 -4.79 -26.74
C SER A 780 -34.50 -4.17 -25.33
N SER A 781 -34.06 -4.90 -24.31
CA SER A 781 -33.98 -4.38 -22.94
C SER A 781 -32.91 -3.29 -22.76
N LEU A 782 -31.95 -3.19 -23.70
CA LEU A 782 -30.91 -2.17 -23.73
C LEU A 782 -31.43 -0.79 -24.21
N ALA A 783 -32.61 -0.73 -24.83
CA ALA A 783 -33.19 0.49 -25.41
C ALA A 783 -32.29 1.18 -26.46
N ILE A 784 -31.58 0.37 -27.26
CA ILE A 784 -30.73 0.78 -28.38
C ILE A 784 -31.18 0.03 -29.65
N PRO A 785 -30.79 0.47 -30.87
CA PRO A 785 -31.16 -0.18 -32.12
C PRO A 785 -30.81 -1.68 -32.12
N VAL A 786 -31.71 -2.50 -32.66
CA VAL A 786 -31.52 -3.95 -32.77
C VAL A 786 -31.59 -4.36 -34.24
N ILE A 787 -30.51 -4.93 -34.76
CA ILE A 787 -30.39 -5.40 -36.14
C ILE A 787 -30.62 -6.91 -36.18
N ASN A 788 -31.69 -7.31 -36.86
CA ASN A 788 -32.12 -8.70 -36.94
C ASN A 788 -31.53 -9.40 -38.17
N LYS A 789 -31.11 -10.66 -37.98
CA LYS A 789 -30.64 -11.59 -39.05
C LYS A 789 -29.44 -11.09 -39.88
N LEU A 790 -28.63 -10.17 -39.35
CA LEU A 790 -27.39 -9.76 -40.02
C LEU A 790 -26.33 -10.87 -39.94
N LEU A 791 -26.20 -11.53 -38.78
CA LEU A 791 -25.22 -12.61 -38.57
C LEU A 791 -25.49 -13.85 -39.43
N THR A 792 -26.73 -14.14 -39.82
CA THR A 792 -27.01 -15.23 -40.78
C THR A 792 -26.43 -14.97 -42.18
N LYS A 793 -26.12 -13.70 -42.49
CA LYS A 793 -25.49 -13.29 -43.74
C LYS A 793 -23.95 -13.19 -43.63
N ILE A 794 -23.41 -13.18 -42.41
CA ILE A 794 -21.97 -13.08 -42.11
C ILE A 794 -21.48 -14.41 -41.50
N LYS A 795 -20.93 -15.29 -42.35
CA LYS A 795 -20.43 -16.60 -41.89
C LYS A 795 -19.08 -16.47 -41.19
N GLY A 796 -18.84 -17.33 -40.19
CA GLY A 796 -17.53 -17.48 -39.57
C GLY A 796 -17.26 -16.56 -38.39
N SER A 797 -18.29 -15.91 -37.84
CA SER A 797 -18.21 -15.12 -36.61
C SER A 797 -18.41 -15.97 -35.35
N LEU A 798 -17.92 -15.49 -34.21
CA LEU A 798 -18.10 -16.16 -32.92
C LEU A 798 -19.58 -16.30 -32.55
N ALA A 799 -20.33 -15.22 -32.72
CA ALA A 799 -21.74 -15.18 -32.37
C ALA A 799 -22.60 -16.10 -33.24
N GLU A 800 -22.35 -16.15 -34.56
CA GLU A 800 -23.03 -17.09 -35.46
C GLU A 800 -22.71 -18.55 -35.11
N TYR A 801 -21.44 -18.84 -34.80
CA TYR A 801 -21.02 -20.18 -34.41
C TYR A 801 -21.76 -20.71 -33.18
N TYR A 802 -21.81 -19.95 -32.08
CA TYR A 802 -22.50 -20.41 -30.87
C TYR A 802 -24.03 -20.38 -31.00
N HIS A 803 -24.58 -19.46 -31.79
CA HIS A 803 -25.98 -19.50 -32.17
C HIS A 803 -26.34 -20.82 -32.89
N SER A 804 -25.53 -21.25 -33.87
CA SER A 804 -25.72 -22.52 -34.58
C SER A 804 -25.65 -23.76 -33.67
N LYS A 805 -25.05 -23.63 -32.48
CA LYS A 805 -24.96 -24.68 -31.45
C LYS A 805 -26.12 -24.69 -30.45
N GLY A 806 -27.11 -23.80 -30.65
CA GLY A 806 -28.32 -23.69 -29.83
C GLY A 806 -28.17 -22.81 -28.60
N LEU A 807 -27.16 -21.92 -28.53
CA LEU A 807 -27.00 -20.94 -27.46
C LEU A 807 -27.57 -19.58 -27.87
N THR A 808 -28.00 -18.79 -26.88
CA THR A 808 -28.33 -17.37 -27.11
C THR A 808 -27.02 -16.60 -27.31
N SER A 809 -26.83 -15.96 -28.46
CA SER A 809 -25.64 -15.17 -28.75
C SER A 809 -25.99 -13.80 -29.34
N ILE A 810 -25.54 -12.72 -28.69
CA ILE A 810 -25.81 -11.33 -29.09
C ILE A 810 -24.49 -10.61 -29.32
N VAL A 811 -24.38 -9.88 -30.42
CA VAL A 811 -23.29 -8.90 -30.61
C VAL A 811 -23.76 -7.54 -30.12
N PHE A 812 -22.96 -6.90 -29.28
CA PHE A 812 -23.21 -5.57 -28.75
C PHE A 812 -22.10 -4.61 -29.15
N GLU A 813 -22.44 -3.69 -30.03
CA GLU A 813 -21.59 -2.62 -30.53
C GLU A 813 -21.69 -1.42 -29.58
N GLY A 814 -20.61 -1.12 -28.88
CA GLY A 814 -20.60 -0.11 -27.82
C GLY A 814 -20.34 1.32 -28.31
N GLY A 815 -19.97 1.49 -29.58
CA GLY A 815 -19.57 2.78 -30.16
C GLY A 815 -18.17 2.73 -30.78
N ALA A 816 -17.62 3.89 -31.12
CA ALA A 816 -16.38 4.02 -31.87
C ALA A 816 -15.15 3.43 -31.15
N ILE A 817 -14.20 2.85 -31.89
CA ILE A 817 -12.89 2.48 -31.33
C ILE A 817 -12.17 3.72 -30.81
N GLY A 818 -11.59 3.61 -29.61
CA GLY A 818 -10.84 4.69 -28.97
C GLY A 818 -11.72 5.72 -28.26
N ASP A 819 -13.05 5.67 -28.42
CA ASP A 819 -13.97 6.58 -27.75
C ASP A 819 -14.21 6.15 -26.29
N PRO A 820 -13.90 7.01 -25.30
CA PRO A 820 -14.21 6.74 -23.89
C PRO A 820 -15.70 6.48 -23.62
N ALA A 821 -16.61 7.03 -24.43
CA ALA A 821 -18.04 6.79 -24.32
C ALA A 821 -18.39 5.32 -24.59
N ALA A 822 -17.64 4.63 -25.46
CA ALA A 822 -17.87 3.22 -25.77
C ALA A 822 -17.69 2.32 -24.54
N ILE A 823 -16.70 2.63 -23.69
CA ILE A 823 -16.50 1.92 -22.40
C ILE A 823 -17.73 2.08 -21.50
N ASN A 824 -18.28 3.30 -21.42
CA ASN A 824 -19.45 3.58 -20.59
C ASN A 824 -20.71 2.90 -21.13
N ASN A 825 -20.86 2.81 -22.45
CA ASN A 825 -21.97 2.10 -23.10
C ASN A 825 -21.88 0.59 -22.86
N HIS A 826 -20.69 -0.01 -22.99
CA HIS A 826 -20.47 -1.42 -22.65
C HIS A 826 -20.77 -1.70 -21.18
N GLU A 827 -20.31 -0.84 -20.27
CA GLU A 827 -20.59 -0.94 -18.82
C GLU A 827 -22.10 -0.89 -18.56
N ALA A 828 -22.80 0.10 -19.14
CA ALA A 828 -24.26 0.21 -19.04
C ALA A 828 -24.98 -1.03 -19.57
N GLY A 829 -24.57 -1.55 -20.74
CA GLY A 829 -25.20 -2.73 -21.33
C GLY A 829 -24.96 -4.02 -20.54
N ILE A 830 -23.76 -4.22 -19.95
CA ILE A 830 -23.47 -5.37 -19.07
C ILE A 830 -24.46 -5.40 -17.91
N TRP A 831 -24.58 -4.29 -17.18
CA TRP A 831 -25.50 -4.18 -16.05
C TRP A 831 -26.96 -4.35 -16.49
N LYS A 832 -27.34 -3.78 -17.64
CA LYS A 832 -28.71 -3.85 -18.14
C LYS A 832 -29.11 -5.27 -18.54
N ILE A 833 -28.19 -6.04 -19.12
CA ILE A 833 -28.39 -7.45 -19.45
C ILE A 833 -28.57 -8.29 -18.17
N LEU A 834 -27.81 -8.00 -17.11
CA LEU A 834 -27.99 -8.66 -15.82
C LEU A 834 -29.36 -8.37 -15.20
N GLU A 835 -29.83 -7.12 -15.25
CA GLU A 835 -31.19 -6.75 -14.82
C GLU A 835 -32.24 -7.51 -15.65
N ALA A 836 -32.11 -7.53 -16.98
CA ALA A 836 -33.06 -8.20 -17.88
C ALA A 836 -33.12 -9.72 -17.67
N LYS A 837 -32.02 -10.33 -17.24
CA LYS A 837 -31.93 -11.75 -16.85
C LYS A 837 -32.31 -12.01 -15.39
N LYS A 838 -32.75 -10.99 -14.66
CA LYS A 838 -33.11 -11.05 -13.23
C LYS A 838 -31.97 -11.56 -12.35
N MET A 839 -30.73 -11.34 -12.77
CA MET A 839 -29.52 -11.71 -12.00
C MET A 839 -29.16 -10.63 -10.97
N ILE A 840 -29.71 -9.43 -11.12
CA ILE A 840 -29.57 -8.33 -10.16
C ILE A 840 -30.85 -7.48 -10.16
N GLN A 841 -31.19 -6.91 -9.01
CA GLN A 841 -32.28 -5.93 -8.90
C GLN A 841 -31.75 -4.52 -9.18
N SER A 842 -32.58 -3.68 -9.80
CA SER A 842 -32.20 -2.32 -10.21
C SER A 842 -31.63 -1.47 -9.08
N GLU A 843 -32.11 -1.65 -7.85
CA GLU A 843 -31.63 -0.96 -6.65
C GLU A 843 -30.13 -1.15 -6.36
N PHE A 844 -29.56 -2.29 -6.74
CA PHE A 844 -28.14 -2.61 -6.54
C PHE A 844 -27.23 -2.17 -7.69
N VAL A 845 -27.79 -1.65 -8.78
CA VAL A 845 -27.00 -1.10 -9.90
C VAL A 845 -26.42 0.26 -9.46
N PRO A 846 -25.09 0.47 -9.55
CA PRO A 846 -24.45 1.71 -9.08
C PRO A 846 -24.99 2.97 -9.79
N ASN A 847 -25.10 4.09 -9.07
CA ASN A 847 -25.68 5.34 -9.59
C ASN A 847 -24.96 5.86 -10.84
N LYS A 848 -23.63 5.73 -10.91
CA LYS A 848 -22.84 6.07 -12.10
C LYS A 848 -23.33 5.31 -13.33
N ILE A 849 -23.63 4.02 -13.17
CA ILE A 849 -24.10 3.16 -14.26
C ILE A 849 -25.49 3.57 -14.71
N ARG A 850 -26.39 3.91 -13.77
CA ARG A 850 -27.73 4.41 -14.13
C ARG A 850 -27.65 5.69 -14.95
N SER A 851 -26.72 6.60 -14.63
CA SER A 851 -26.46 7.78 -15.45
C SER A 851 -25.98 7.40 -16.86
N ASN A 852 -25.07 6.43 -16.98
CA ASN A 852 -24.60 5.94 -18.27
C ASN A 852 -25.72 5.26 -19.08
N MET A 853 -26.61 4.50 -18.43
CA MET A 853 -27.78 3.89 -19.08
C MET A 853 -28.72 4.95 -19.66
N ASN A 854 -28.97 6.05 -18.93
CA ASN A 854 -29.78 7.15 -19.44
C ASN A 854 -29.11 7.83 -20.63
N LYS A 855 -27.80 8.14 -20.54
CA LYS A 855 -27.04 8.73 -21.65
C LYS A 855 -27.06 7.85 -22.90
N MET A 856 -26.85 6.53 -22.73
CA MET A 856 -26.90 5.57 -23.82
C MET A 856 -28.29 5.51 -24.48
N LYS A 857 -29.36 5.54 -23.66
CA LYS A 857 -30.74 5.60 -24.14
C LYS A 857 -31.06 6.90 -24.87
N ASP A 858 -30.65 8.04 -24.33
CA ASP A 858 -30.90 9.36 -24.90
C ASP A 858 -30.18 9.50 -26.25
N PHE A 859 -28.93 9.03 -26.30
CA PHE A 859 -28.12 8.98 -27.52
C PHE A 859 -28.79 8.15 -28.63
N SER A 860 -29.40 7.03 -28.27
CA SER A 860 -30.08 6.15 -29.22
C SER A 860 -31.55 6.51 -29.47
N SER A 861 -32.13 7.50 -28.79
CA SER A 861 -33.58 7.75 -28.77
C SER A 861 -34.20 7.98 -30.16
N GLN A 862 -33.47 8.65 -31.07
CA GLN A 862 -33.94 8.97 -32.42
C GLN A 862 -33.78 7.82 -33.42
N ILE A 863 -32.93 6.84 -33.10
CA ILE A 863 -32.59 5.69 -33.95
C ILE A 863 -33.04 4.36 -33.34
N ASN A 864 -33.65 4.39 -32.16
CA ASN A 864 -34.09 3.19 -31.45
C ASN A 864 -35.20 2.50 -32.24
N GLY A 865 -35.03 1.21 -32.48
CA GLY A 865 -35.94 0.44 -33.31
C GLY A 865 -35.37 -0.92 -33.68
N HIS A 866 -36.19 -1.69 -34.38
CA HIS A 866 -35.79 -2.95 -34.98
C HIS A 866 -35.50 -2.74 -36.45
N TYR A 867 -34.38 -3.27 -36.92
CA TYR A 867 -33.90 -3.10 -38.29
C TYR A 867 -33.60 -4.45 -38.92
N ILE A 868 -33.82 -4.54 -40.23
CA ILE A 868 -33.45 -5.69 -41.04
C ILE A 868 -32.54 -5.26 -42.19
N VAL A 869 -31.59 -6.12 -42.54
CA VAL A 869 -30.63 -5.85 -43.61
C VAL A 869 -31.30 -6.05 -44.97
N LYS A 870 -31.43 -4.95 -45.72
CA LYS A 870 -32.03 -4.91 -47.06
C LYS A 870 -30.97 -5.11 -48.15
N TYR A 871 -29.80 -4.50 -47.99
CA TYR A 871 -28.71 -4.58 -48.96
C TYR A 871 -27.35 -4.68 -48.27
N ILE A 872 -26.42 -5.36 -48.93
CA ILE A 872 -25.01 -5.47 -48.54
C ILE A 872 -24.19 -5.08 -49.77
N HIS A 873 -23.43 -4.00 -49.66
CA HIS A 873 -22.43 -3.65 -50.66
C HIS A 873 -21.17 -4.47 -50.40
N LYS A 874 -20.74 -5.27 -51.38
CA LYS A 874 -19.51 -6.06 -51.26
C LYS A 874 -18.36 -5.36 -51.97
N ILE A 875 -17.20 -5.37 -51.32
CA ILE A 875 -15.95 -4.81 -51.84
C ILE A 875 -15.02 -5.98 -52.19
N LYS A 876 -14.28 -5.84 -53.29
CA LYS A 876 -13.15 -6.70 -53.65
C LYS A 876 -11.83 -6.01 -53.29
N SER A 877 -10.78 -6.79 -53.08
CA SER A 877 -9.46 -6.32 -52.61
C SER A 877 -8.81 -5.21 -53.45
N ASN A 878 -9.27 -5.00 -54.70
CA ASN A 878 -8.70 -4.02 -55.62
C ASN A 878 -9.70 -2.92 -55.99
N ASP A 879 -10.80 -2.74 -55.24
CA ASP A 879 -11.82 -1.74 -55.57
C ASP A 879 -11.43 -0.33 -55.07
N GLU A 880 -10.47 -0.20 -54.15
CA GLU A 880 -10.07 1.08 -53.54
C GLU A 880 -11.27 1.86 -52.97
N PHE A 881 -12.24 1.12 -52.40
CA PHE A 881 -13.46 1.69 -51.87
C PHE A 881 -13.17 2.57 -50.65
N LEU A 882 -13.61 3.82 -50.72
CA LEU A 882 -13.56 4.82 -49.67
C LEU A 882 -14.97 5.35 -49.39
N MET A 883 -15.40 5.25 -48.14
CA MET A 883 -16.67 5.83 -47.69
C MET A 883 -16.58 7.36 -47.64
N ASN A 884 -17.68 8.05 -47.92
CA ASN A 884 -17.74 9.49 -47.72
C ASN A 884 -17.55 9.82 -46.23
N PRO A 885 -16.58 10.69 -45.85
CA PRO A 885 -16.15 10.87 -44.46
C PRO A 885 -17.22 11.45 -43.53
N ASN A 886 -18.28 12.05 -44.08
CA ASN A 886 -19.37 12.65 -43.30
C ASN A 886 -20.52 11.67 -42.99
N MET A 887 -20.51 10.46 -43.55
CA MET A 887 -21.58 9.49 -43.39
C MET A 887 -21.58 8.84 -42.00
N GLN A 888 -22.76 8.60 -41.43
CA GLN A 888 -22.91 8.04 -40.09
C GLN A 888 -23.79 6.77 -40.07
N ASN A 889 -23.57 5.91 -39.05
CA ASN A 889 -24.48 4.79 -38.81
C ASN A 889 -25.88 5.31 -38.49
N PHE A 890 -26.90 4.64 -39.02
CA PHE A 890 -28.32 5.00 -38.95
C PHE A 890 -28.67 6.33 -39.63
N GLU A 891 -27.81 6.87 -40.49
CA GLU A 891 -28.16 7.99 -41.35
C GLU A 891 -29.16 7.57 -42.43
N LYS A 892 -30.20 8.38 -42.67
CA LYS A 892 -31.18 8.10 -43.73
C LYS A 892 -30.56 8.37 -45.09
N VAL A 893 -30.60 7.36 -45.96
CA VAL A 893 -30.12 7.45 -47.34
C VAL A 893 -31.27 7.18 -48.31
N LYS A 894 -31.35 7.97 -49.37
CA LYS A 894 -32.24 7.77 -50.52
C LYS A 894 -31.48 7.05 -51.63
N LYS A 895 -32.23 6.34 -52.47
CA LYS A 895 -31.70 5.76 -53.70
C LYS A 895 -31.01 6.85 -54.50
N MET A 896 -29.82 6.56 -55.02
CA MET A 896 -28.92 7.47 -55.73
C MET A 896 -28.08 8.41 -54.87
N ASP A 897 -28.26 8.47 -53.55
CA ASP A 897 -27.35 9.24 -52.69
C ASP A 897 -25.94 8.64 -52.77
N ILE A 898 -24.92 9.47 -52.97
CA ILE A 898 -23.53 9.00 -53.06
C ILE A 898 -23.02 8.65 -51.66
N ILE A 899 -22.73 7.37 -51.45
CA ILE A 899 -22.31 6.81 -50.17
C ILE A 899 -20.78 6.81 -50.06
N GLY A 900 -20.09 6.53 -51.16
CA GLY A 900 -18.63 6.54 -51.21
C GLY A 900 -18.12 6.55 -52.64
N HIS A 901 -16.84 6.28 -52.81
CA HIS A 901 -16.16 6.21 -54.09
C HIS A 901 -15.33 4.93 -54.16
N ASP A 902 -15.23 4.35 -55.34
CA ASP A 902 -14.27 3.29 -55.66
C ASP A 902 -13.43 3.74 -56.85
N LYS A 903 -12.47 2.92 -57.31
CA LYS A 903 -11.65 3.23 -58.48
C LYS A 903 -12.43 3.48 -59.78
N ASN A 904 -13.69 3.04 -59.85
CA ASN A 904 -14.57 3.18 -61.02
C ASN A 904 -15.50 4.40 -60.89
N GLY A 905 -15.42 5.15 -59.78
CA GLY A 905 -16.16 6.40 -59.57
C GLY A 905 -17.11 6.35 -58.37
N PRO A 906 -18.17 7.18 -58.34
CA PRO A 906 -19.04 7.30 -57.19
C PRO A 906 -19.99 6.11 -57.02
N ILE A 907 -20.04 5.57 -55.81
CA ILE A 907 -20.94 4.49 -55.39
C ILE A 907 -22.18 5.09 -54.74
N ALA A 908 -23.32 4.91 -55.39
CA ALA A 908 -24.61 5.39 -54.91
C ALA A 908 -25.41 4.31 -54.14
N ALA A 909 -26.27 4.74 -53.21
CA ALA A 909 -27.18 3.84 -52.51
C ALA A 909 -28.17 3.20 -53.51
N PRO A 910 -28.25 1.85 -53.59
CA PRO A 910 -29.16 1.19 -54.54
C PRO A 910 -30.64 1.27 -54.14
N CYS A 911 -30.93 1.65 -52.90
CA CYS A 911 -32.31 1.75 -52.40
C CYS A 911 -32.40 2.69 -51.20
N ASN A 912 -33.62 3.15 -50.89
CA ASN A 912 -33.87 3.91 -49.66
C ASN A 912 -33.68 3.02 -48.43
N GLY A 913 -33.14 3.60 -47.36
CA GLY A 913 -33.06 3.00 -46.04
C GLY A 913 -32.16 3.80 -45.09
N TYR A 914 -31.53 3.09 -44.16
CA TYR A 914 -30.56 3.63 -43.22
C TYR A 914 -29.19 3.00 -43.47
N LEU A 915 -28.14 3.81 -43.41
CA LEU A 915 -26.77 3.34 -43.59
C LEU A 915 -26.29 2.59 -42.33
N LEU A 916 -25.55 1.51 -42.53
CA LEU A 916 -24.81 0.84 -41.46
C LEU A 916 -23.44 0.44 -42.02
N MET A 917 -22.38 0.75 -41.29
CA MET A 917 -21.00 0.61 -41.73
C MET A 917 -20.25 -0.36 -40.82
N PRO A 918 -19.50 -1.31 -41.40
CA PRO A 918 -18.57 -2.14 -40.63
C PRO A 918 -17.35 -1.30 -40.20
N LEU A 919 -16.69 -1.77 -39.15
CA LEU A 919 -15.56 -1.09 -38.50
C LEU A 919 -14.32 -0.92 -39.42
N TYR A 920 -14.04 -1.85 -40.34
CA TYR A 920 -12.90 -1.77 -41.26
C TYR A 920 -13.28 -2.18 -42.67
N GLN A 921 -13.59 -1.19 -43.51
CA GLN A 921 -14.01 -1.42 -44.89
C GLN A 921 -12.83 -1.83 -45.78
N GLU A 922 -11.63 -1.29 -45.53
CA GLU A 922 -10.39 -1.59 -46.28
C GLU A 922 -9.87 -3.02 -46.09
N HIS A 923 -10.26 -3.67 -44.99
CA HIS A 923 -9.83 -5.03 -44.63
C HIS A 923 -10.97 -6.05 -44.65
N GLY A 924 -12.19 -5.61 -44.98
CA GLY A 924 -13.40 -6.43 -45.04
C GLY A 924 -13.83 -6.73 -46.47
N THR A 925 -14.83 -7.62 -46.60
CA THR A 925 -15.48 -7.89 -47.91
C THR A 925 -16.77 -7.10 -48.08
N GLU A 926 -17.12 -6.28 -47.10
CA GLU A 926 -18.37 -5.55 -47.00
C GLU A 926 -18.07 -4.06 -46.81
N GLY A 927 -18.60 -3.23 -47.70
CA GLY A 927 -18.45 -1.78 -47.62
C GLY A 927 -19.48 -1.14 -46.73
N PHE A 928 -20.75 -1.35 -47.03
CA PHE A 928 -21.83 -0.86 -46.19
C PHE A 928 -23.06 -1.74 -46.32
N TYR A 929 -23.97 -1.56 -45.37
CA TYR A 929 -25.27 -2.17 -45.34
C TYR A 929 -26.31 -1.06 -45.49
N ILE A 930 -27.40 -1.36 -46.18
CA ILE A 930 -28.63 -0.58 -46.07
C ILE A 930 -29.61 -1.41 -45.25
N ILE A 931 -30.05 -0.85 -44.14
CA ILE A 931 -31.03 -1.45 -43.23
C ILE A 931 -32.33 -0.68 -43.30
N ASN A 932 -33.45 -1.38 -43.11
CA ASN A 932 -34.77 -0.77 -43.01
C ASN A 932 -35.38 -1.09 -41.66
N THR A 933 -36.24 -0.20 -41.16
CA THR A 933 -37.09 -0.51 -40.01
C THR A 933 -37.89 -1.77 -40.31
N GLU A 934 -37.81 -2.75 -39.40
CA GLU A 934 -38.65 -3.94 -39.41
C GLU A 934 -40.07 -3.46 -39.06
N ASN A 935 -40.93 -3.29 -40.07
CA ASN A 935 -42.33 -2.99 -39.83
C ASN A 935 -42.90 -4.07 -38.89
N LYS A 936 -43.65 -3.63 -37.87
CA LYS A 936 -44.23 -4.51 -36.85
C LYS A 936 -45.00 -5.68 -37.44
#